data_AF-B0D5D6-F1
#
_entry.id   AF-B0D5D6-F1
#
_cell.length_a   1.000
_cell.length_b   1.000
_cell.length_c   1.000
_cell.angle_alpha   90.00
_cell.angle_beta   90.00
_cell.angle_gamma   90.00
#
_symmetry.space_group_name_H-M   'P 1'
#
loop_
_entity.id
_entity.type
_entity.pdbx_description
1 polymer ?
#
loop_
_entity_poly.entity_id
_entity_poly.type
_entity_poly.pdbx_seq_one_letter_code
_entity_poly.pdbx_strand_id
1 'polypeptide(L)'
;MSRPLLYSRGLLYISGIAAFSEHIFSMAQVDFRAYEAYSMPNRYAAYSSTFFATLTLKAASELLYPTIAPPGSIIKRDFEEMFNYEVHASAPATIILPTDTIPHVDDVLPIIRMLPNEFFKGKRSVTLTLSVGGQETTSVYHFSKLHLFKFINNNFNPVHFSKQIMEFFSSSSIPDATLGRLLDQYIYTPIQGFYVTDFPLWKLGYLLEERWIEEDIINALSELEYFKTAMLSNSDDSPPSHLYLLTSFFSNASASFHESPRVFTPELLDLRERLQTTDIVTFGFLVCSSGHYSGYHTRPSELAIDHGDMLGYLATCDALEVVNWVFSDIYTSWQYISEIAVPQQTSTGSSSGSCGMGAHNFVSVRSDPSIPMWNASQSGQFRQAAIEDLLRFHDIATQRNNTFEQWTVRCIATESQNGISGFYSYRDYNIFRPLPSHPIFEFMHTILKALPLRFELFKSPLIVNGVASQVPLLGKLSSAPLGMQTKGLDPPHEIISSKSKPPRLRSSSPEVEVLSSPQPPRKRHAVKVEPSPKKEKHSPSVKIISPLPKGIKRNRSASVVSISPPSRRTKQKVHIKATCSPSLSIISPPRASYKVVKPMSSPLSKCGFMQQSSGTRVPMECAAVPVPGVVSEGSFYKTLEEAQAAIYAQEEQIGQVWVKNQSKTKGGQLKKMTFRCNQHSLPNPKHDVGVDPAEHRHGKSGRTGCQAHVNVCRNGAGWLVTTADWRHNHERTVPDGGSVRRPPTQEQCSVIANLATMSQGNFMRTQIGTIVKNQPSFQKALEPHQISNIMCQARRDARNDIQVLGGDVNVIAETLRRREEEEGWRFNLKVNEAGTVVIIWWQTRQQFDLVQRYPDILLNDNTYNRNNSNYPLNISIIIDSQGRSRNGWYALQEREDAASFSWILRNHLDATGGIPPEVFTSDRHASLIKSVSETLPLTWHIFCLQHLGGNISDHARRVLGSDFTNFTQDFWATY
;
A
#
# COMPACT_ATOMS: atom_id res chain seq x y z
N MET A 1 -17.32 -36.95 21.99
CA MET A 1 -17.49 -35.63 22.65
C MET A 1 -16.11 -34.98 22.65
N SER A 2 -15.87 -33.78 22.10
CA SER A 2 -16.73 -32.89 21.31
C SER A 2 -15.85 -32.12 20.29
N ARG A 3 -16.38 -31.76 19.11
CA ARG A 3 -15.59 -31.16 18.01
C ARG A 3 -15.49 -29.62 18.07
N PRO A 4 -14.53 -29.00 17.36
CA PRO A 4 -14.07 -27.62 17.63
C PRO A 4 -14.83 -26.53 16.85
N LEU A 5 -14.55 -25.28 17.23
CA LEU A 5 -14.89 -24.09 16.45
C LEU A 5 -13.92 -23.92 15.27
N LEU A 6 -14.43 -24.01 14.04
CA LEU A 6 -13.66 -23.79 12.81
C LEU A 6 -13.80 -22.35 12.33
N TYR A 7 -12.66 -21.65 12.17
CA TYR A 7 -12.56 -20.43 11.35
C TYR A 7 -11.74 -20.72 10.08
N SER A 8 -12.06 -21.83 9.40
CA SER A 8 -11.32 -22.34 8.24
C SER A 8 -12.23 -23.04 7.21
N ARG A 9 -13.37 -22.41 6.89
CA ARG A 9 -14.18 -22.67 5.66
C ARG A 9 -15.17 -21.52 5.42
N GLY A 10 -14.89 -20.71 4.40
CA GLY A 10 -15.70 -19.55 3.98
C GLY A 10 -15.78 -19.43 2.45
N LEU A 11 -15.65 -20.57 1.76
CA LEU A 11 -15.81 -20.77 0.32
C LEU A 11 -16.67 -22.03 0.14
N LEU A 12 -17.52 -22.05 -0.89
CA LEU A 12 -18.70 -22.95 -1.04
C LEU A 12 -19.79 -22.64 0.02
N TYR A 13 -21.09 -22.51 -0.30
CA TYR A 13 -21.83 -22.65 -1.56
C TYR A 13 -23.17 -21.89 -1.41
N ILE A 14 -23.64 -21.12 -2.40
CA ILE A 14 -25.05 -21.08 -2.87
C ILE A 14 -25.05 -20.68 -4.35
N SER A 15 -25.71 -21.49 -5.18
CA SER A 15 -25.99 -21.21 -6.59
C SER A 15 -27.29 -20.41 -6.77
N GLY A 16 -27.32 -19.41 -7.65
CA GLY A 16 -28.56 -18.69 -7.97
C GLY A 16 -28.47 -17.79 -9.21
N ILE A 17 -29.17 -18.21 -10.28
CA ILE A 17 -29.34 -17.53 -11.59
C ILE A 17 -28.18 -17.76 -12.59
N ALA A 18 -28.23 -18.92 -13.24
CA ALA A 18 -27.62 -19.18 -14.55
C ALA A 18 -28.70 -19.78 -15.46
N ALA A 19 -29.44 -18.93 -16.18
CA ALA A 19 -30.55 -19.34 -17.06
C ALA A 19 -30.84 -18.31 -18.17
N PHE A 20 -29.85 -17.52 -18.61
CA PHE A 20 -30.00 -16.58 -19.74
C PHE A 20 -28.69 -16.19 -20.45
N SER A 21 -27.51 -16.62 -19.97
CA SER A 21 -26.22 -16.13 -20.49
C SER A 21 -25.49 -17.07 -21.45
N GLU A 22 -25.69 -18.40 -21.37
CA GLU A 22 -24.89 -19.38 -22.13
C GLU A 22 -24.89 -19.12 -23.64
N HIS A 23 -26.05 -18.78 -24.21
CA HIS A 23 -26.17 -18.52 -25.66
C HIS A 23 -25.45 -17.24 -26.13
N ILE A 24 -25.15 -16.31 -25.22
CA ILE A 24 -24.40 -15.07 -25.51
C ILE A 24 -22.91 -15.26 -25.15
N PHE A 25 -22.59 -15.96 -24.06
CA PHE A 25 -21.21 -16.24 -23.65
C PHE A 25 -20.52 -17.25 -24.55
N SER A 26 -21.25 -18.25 -25.08
CA SER A 26 -20.73 -19.16 -26.10
C SER A 26 -20.35 -18.40 -27.38
N MET A 27 -21.12 -17.37 -27.77
CA MET A 27 -20.75 -16.51 -28.89
C MET A 27 -19.52 -15.67 -28.52
N ALA A 28 -19.57 -14.87 -27.45
CA ALA A 28 -18.46 -13.99 -27.05
C ALA A 28 -17.10 -14.71 -26.86
N GLN A 29 -17.09 -15.98 -26.44
CA GLN A 29 -15.87 -16.76 -26.26
C GLN A 29 -15.38 -17.46 -27.55
N VAL A 30 -16.27 -17.72 -28.52
CA VAL A 30 -15.90 -18.11 -29.89
C VAL A 30 -15.42 -16.88 -30.67
N ASP A 31 -16.10 -15.75 -30.50
CA ASP A 31 -15.79 -14.45 -31.10
C ASP A 31 -14.39 -13.97 -30.69
N PHE A 32 -14.03 -14.00 -29.40
CA PHE A 32 -12.68 -13.61 -28.98
C PHE A 32 -11.58 -14.54 -29.53
N ARG A 33 -11.83 -15.85 -29.60
CA ARG A 33 -10.89 -16.79 -30.26
C ARG A 33 -10.75 -16.53 -31.76
N ALA A 34 -11.83 -16.12 -32.43
CA ALA A 34 -11.78 -15.71 -33.83
C ALA A 34 -11.00 -14.39 -34.02
N TYR A 35 -11.08 -13.46 -33.06
CA TYR A 35 -10.22 -12.29 -33.00
C TYR A 35 -8.75 -12.69 -32.82
N GLU A 36 -8.41 -13.51 -31.81
CA GLU A 36 -7.02 -13.93 -31.55
C GLU A 36 -6.41 -14.67 -32.73
N ALA A 37 -7.11 -15.66 -33.30
CA ALA A 37 -6.65 -16.42 -34.47
C ALA A 37 -6.45 -15.54 -35.73
N TYR A 38 -7.05 -14.35 -35.76
CA TYR A 38 -6.91 -13.37 -36.82
C TYR A 38 -5.82 -12.32 -36.51
N SER A 39 -5.77 -11.81 -35.28
CA SER A 39 -4.90 -10.70 -34.89
C SER A 39 -3.50 -11.13 -34.45
N MET A 40 -3.31 -12.37 -34.00
CA MET A 40 -1.99 -12.81 -33.55
C MET A 40 -1.01 -12.96 -34.72
N PRO A 41 0.25 -12.51 -34.60
CA PRO A 41 1.28 -12.81 -35.59
C PRO A 41 1.57 -14.31 -35.68
N ASN A 42 2.06 -14.74 -36.84
CA ASN A 42 2.65 -16.08 -36.96
C ASN A 42 3.84 -16.18 -35.98
N ARG A 43 3.89 -17.23 -35.15
CA ARG A 43 4.97 -17.49 -34.19
C ARG A 43 6.36 -17.66 -34.82
N TYR A 44 6.43 -17.84 -36.14
CA TYR A 44 7.67 -17.90 -36.91
C TYR A 44 7.96 -16.61 -37.72
N ALA A 45 7.17 -15.55 -37.53
CA ALA A 45 7.47 -14.24 -38.11
C ALA A 45 8.66 -13.58 -37.38
N ALA A 46 9.47 -12.83 -38.12
CA ALA A 46 10.45 -11.92 -37.53
C ALA A 46 9.74 -10.93 -36.58
N TYR A 47 10.38 -10.62 -35.46
CA TYR A 47 9.85 -9.76 -34.40
C TYR A 47 8.55 -10.25 -33.72
N SER A 48 8.21 -11.54 -33.86
CA SER A 48 7.20 -12.19 -33.00
C SER A 48 7.73 -12.40 -31.57
N SER A 49 6.83 -12.68 -30.62
CA SER A 49 7.22 -13.02 -29.24
C SER A 49 8.18 -14.22 -29.18
N THR A 50 7.92 -15.28 -29.95
CA THR A 50 8.82 -16.44 -30.05
C THR A 50 10.17 -16.08 -30.65
N PHE A 51 10.21 -15.26 -31.70
CA PHE A 51 11.48 -14.79 -32.30
C PHE A 51 12.38 -14.13 -31.24
N PHE A 52 11.83 -13.23 -30.43
CA PHE A 52 12.58 -12.55 -29.36
C PHE A 52 12.96 -13.49 -28.21
N ALA A 53 12.07 -14.40 -27.81
CA ALA A 53 12.37 -15.40 -26.77
C ALA A 53 13.53 -16.35 -27.15
N THR A 54 13.73 -16.60 -28.45
CA THR A 54 14.83 -17.43 -28.98
C THR A 54 16.03 -16.61 -29.51
N LEU A 55 16.06 -15.30 -29.30
CA LEU A 55 17.11 -14.44 -29.86
C LEU A 55 18.36 -14.49 -28.98
N THR A 56 19.50 -14.92 -29.53
CA THR A 56 20.78 -14.93 -28.80
C THR A 56 21.37 -13.53 -28.68
N LEU A 57 22.26 -13.30 -27.70
CA LEU A 57 22.99 -12.04 -27.53
C LEU A 57 23.70 -11.64 -28.83
N LYS A 58 24.34 -12.60 -29.50
CA LYS A 58 24.92 -12.39 -30.84
C LYS A 58 23.86 -12.01 -31.86
N ALA A 59 22.82 -12.81 -32.03
CA ALA A 59 21.79 -12.57 -33.05
C ALA A 59 21.05 -11.24 -32.83
N ALA A 60 20.88 -10.80 -31.58
CA ALA A 60 20.32 -9.49 -31.24
C ALA A 60 21.27 -8.35 -31.60
N SER A 61 22.58 -8.49 -31.34
CA SER A 61 23.58 -7.46 -31.67
C SER A 61 23.76 -7.25 -33.17
N GLU A 62 23.63 -8.32 -33.97
CA GLU A 62 23.73 -8.34 -35.43
C GLU A 62 22.37 -7.99 -36.11
N LEU A 63 21.29 -7.83 -35.32
CA LEU A 63 19.94 -7.59 -35.84
C LEU A 63 19.80 -6.17 -36.41
N LEU A 64 19.49 -6.10 -37.70
CA LEU A 64 19.05 -4.86 -38.35
C LEU A 64 17.65 -4.49 -37.84
N TYR A 65 17.60 -3.72 -36.75
CA TYR A 65 16.35 -3.32 -36.10
C TYR A 65 15.62 -2.22 -36.88
N PRO A 66 14.28 -2.29 -37.05
CA PRO A 66 13.51 -1.25 -37.71
C PRO A 66 13.48 0.05 -36.90
N THR A 67 13.36 1.18 -37.59
CA THR A 67 13.37 2.50 -36.94
C THR A 67 12.06 2.72 -36.18
N ILE A 68 12.11 3.00 -34.88
CA ILE A 68 10.94 3.44 -34.12
C ILE A 68 10.82 4.96 -34.28
N ALA A 69 9.67 5.44 -34.74
CA ALA A 69 9.38 6.86 -34.86
C ALA A 69 9.22 7.53 -33.47
N PRO A 70 9.44 8.85 -33.34
CA PRO A 70 9.21 9.57 -32.09
C PRO A 70 7.74 9.47 -31.60
N PRO A 71 7.47 9.62 -30.28
CA PRO A 71 6.11 9.71 -29.76
C PRO A 71 5.31 10.86 -30.42
N GLY A 72 4.06 10.60 -30.77
CA GLY A 72 3.19 11.58 -31.44
C GLY A 72 3.33 11.62 -32.97
N SER A 73 3.99 10.63 -33.59
CA SER A 73 4.22 10.60 -35.04
C SER A 73 3.00 10.15 -35.85
N ILE A 74 1.99 9.50 -35.24
CA ILE A 74 0.74 9.19 -35.95
C ILE A 74 -0.15 10.44 -36.05
N ILE A 75 -0.52 10.80 -37.28
CA ILE A 75 -1.45 11.90 -37.53
C ILE A 75 -2.85 11.51 -37.06
N LYS A 76 -3.34 12.23 -36.05
CA LYS A 76 -4.63 11.98 -35.40
C LYS A 76 -5.80 12.43 -36.29
N ARG A 77 -6.29 11.49 -37.10
CA ARG A 77 -7.62 11.52 -37.72
C ARG A 77 -8.65 10.87 -36.79
N ASP A 78 -9.93 10.92 -37.12
CA ASP A 78 -10.97 10.27 -36.31
C ASP A 78 -10.74 8.75 -36.24
N PHE A 79 -10.73 8.21 -35.02
CA PHE A 79 -10.29 6.84 -34.78
C PHE A 79 -11.23 5.77 -35.37
N GLU A 80 -12.47 6.08 -35.76
CA GLU A 80 -13.33 5.12 -36.49
C GLU A 80 -13.07 5.11 -38.02
N GLU A 81 -12.50 6.18 -38.59
CA GLU A 81 -12.20 6.29 -40.02
C GLU A 81 -10.93 5.54 -40.42
N MET A 82 -10.00 5.32 -39.48
CA MET A 82 -8.76 4.57 -39.77
C MET A 82 -9.00 3.06 -39.95
N PHE A 83 -10.10 2.48 -39.46
CA PHE A 83 -10.34 1.04 -39.58
C PHE A 83 -11.05 0.68 -40.89
N ASN A 84 -10.48 -0.25 -41.67
CA ASN A 84 -11.05 -0.72 -42.94
C ASN A 84 -11.68 -2.11 -42.80
N TYR A 85 -12.67 -2.43 -43.65
CA TYR A 85 -13.30 -3.76 -43.73
C TYR A 85 -12.46 -4.80 -44.49
N GLU A 86 -11.57 -4.34 -45.38
CA GLU A 86 -10.74 -5.21 -46.22
C GLU A 86 -9.31 -5.37 -45.68
N VAL A 87 -8.62 -6.41 -46.15
CA VAL A 87 -7.17 -6.59 -45.98
C VAL A 87 -6.54 -6.48 -47.37
N HIS A 88 -5.61 -5.54 -47.55
CA HIS A 88 -4.73 -5.62 -48.71
C HIS A 88 -3.78 -6.80 -48.51
N ALA A 89 -3.91 -7.83 -49.34
CA ALA A 89 -3.14 -9.08 -49.26
C ALA A 89 -1.67 -8.93 -49.70
N SER A 90 -1.06 -7.76 -49.48
CA SER A 90 0.33 -7.45 -49.81
C SER A 90 1.24 -7.67 -48.60
N ALA A 91 2.46 -8.13 -48.84
CA ALA A 91 3.45 -8.39 -47.78
C ALA A 91 3.69 -7.19 -46.82
N PRO A 92 3.71 -5.91 -47.27
CA PRO A 92 3.86 -4.76 -46.37
C PRO A 92 2.77 -4.61 -45.31
N ALA A 93 1.59 -5.20 -45.49
CA ALA A 93 0.49 -5.15 -44.54
C ALA A 93 0.67 -6.13 -43.36
N THR A 94 1.47 -7.19 -43.51
CA THR A 94 1.57 -8.31 -42.53
C THR A 94 2.99 -8.62 -42.07
N ILE A 95 4.02 -8.24 -42.83
CA ILE A 95 5.44 -8.49 -42.53
C ILE A 95 6.12 -7.15 -42.20
N ILE A 96 7.07 -7.15 -41.26
CA ILE A 96 7.95 -6.01 -40.99
C ILE A 96 9.32 -6.24 -41.61
N LEU A 97 9.84 -5.23 -42.30
CA LEU A 97 11.19 -5.23 -42.86
C LEU A 97 12.14 -4.45 -41.94
N PRO A 98 13.45 -4.77 -41.89
CA PRO A 98 14.46 -3.95 -41.22
C PRO A 98 14.49 -2.46 -41.63
N THR A 99 14.00 -2.15 -42.82
CA THR A 99 13.91 -0.79 -43.37
C THR A 99 12.58 -0.10 -43.08
N ASP A 100 11.63 -0.75 -42.40
CA ASP A 100 10.37 -0.11 -42.01
C ASP A 100 10.65 0.92 -40.89
N THR A 101 10.02 2.09 -41.01
CA THR A 101 9.80 2.98 -39.85
C THR A 101 8.46 2.62 -39.22
N ILE A 102 8.47 2.19 -37.96
CA ILE A 102 7.26 1.83 -37.21
C ILE A 102 6.86 2.95 -36.25
N PRO A 103 5.59 3.07 -35.82
CA PRO A 103 5.19 4.11 -34.89
C PRO A 103 5.62 3.81 -33.44
N HIS A 104 5.74 4.84 -32.61
CA HIS A 104 6.09 4.69 -31.19
C HIS A 104 5.03 3.88 -30.43
N VAL A 105 5.44 3.25 -29.33
CA VAL A 105 4.54 2.47 -28.47
C VAL A 105 3.30 3.29 -28.09
N ASP A 106 3.46 4.54 -27.64
CA ASP A 106 2.38 5.44 -27.22
C ASP A 106 1.36 5.77 -28.32
N ASP A 107 1.75 5.68 -29.59
CA ASP A 107 0.87 5.96 -30.74
C ASP A 107 0.16 4.67 -31.21
N VAL A 108 0.88 3.54 -31.26
CA VAL A 108 0.33 2.23 -31.66
C VAL A 108 -0.64 1.70 -30.61
N LEU A 109 -0.29 1.86 -29.34
CA LEU A 109 -1.01 1.31 -28.20
C LEU A 109 -2.49 1.76 -28.16
N PRO A 110 -2.85 3.06 -28.26
CA PRO A 110 -4.21 3.55 -28.50
C PRO A 110 -5.03 2.82 -29.57
N ILE A 111 -4.37 2.31 -30.60
CA ILE A 111 -5.00 1.67 -31.76
C ILE A 111 -5.17 0.16 -31.51
N ILE A 112 -4.18 -0.48 -30.87
CA ILE A 112 -4.27 -1.87 -30.41
C ILE A 112 -5.46 -2.08 -29.47
N ARG A 113 -5.73 -1.11 -28.58
CA ARG A 113 -6.90 -1.08 -27.68
C ARG A 113 -8.23 -1.32 -28.39
N MET A 114 -8.37 -0.81 -29.62
CA MET A 114 -9.62 -0.83 -30.37
C MET A 114 -9.80 -2.09 -31.23
N LEU A 115 -8.70 -2.80 -31.57
CA LEU A 115 -8.72 -3.93 -32.51
C LEU A 115 -9.80 -5.00 -32.21
N PRO A 116 -10.07 -5.42 -30.95
CA PRO A 116 -11.12 -6.41 -30.68
C PRO A 116 -12.51 -5.88 -31.03
N ASN A 117 -12.86 -4.66 -30.59
CA ASN A 117 -14.15 -4.04 -30.85
C ASN A 117 -14.37 -3.81 -32.35
N GLU A 118 -13.35 -3.32 -33.05
CA GLU A 118 -13.41 -3.09 -34.49
C GLU A 118 -13.47 -4.40 -35.28
N PHE A 119 -12.81 -5.47 -34.81
CA PHE A 119 -12.95 -6.81 -35.40
C PHE A 119 -14.41 -7.31 -35.39
N PHE A 120 -15.15 -7.08 -34.30
CA PHE A 120 -16.56 -7.46 -34.19
C PHE A 120 -17.51 -6.54 -34.98
N LYS A 121 -17.12 -5.28 -35.22
CA LYS A 121 -17.74 -4.44 -36.26
C LYS A 121 -17.42 -4.89 -37.70
N GLY A 122 -16.64 -5.96 -37.89
CA GLY A 122 -16.25 -6.48 -39.19
C GLY A 122 -15.01 -5.83 -39.81
N LYS A 123 -14.29 -4.97 -39.08
CA LYS A 123 -13.04 -4.34 -39.54
C LYS A 123 -11.88 -5.35 -39.48
N ARG A 124 -10.88 -5.14 -40.34
CA ARG A 124 -9.84 -6.13 -40.65
C ARG A 124 -8.43 -5.53 -40.81
N SER A 125 -8.32 -4.26 -41.16
CA SER A 125 -7.03 -3.54 -41.22
C SER A 125 -7.15 -2.11 -40.70
N VAL A 126 -6.02 -1.46 -40.47
CA VAL A 126 -5.95 -0.05 -40.05
C VAL A 126 -5.09 0.76 -41.02
N THR A 127 -5.60 1.88 -41.50
CA THR A 127 -4.89 2.88 -42.30
C THR A 127 -4.26 3.91 -41.38
N LEU A 128 -2.93 3.92 -41.30
CA LEU A 128 -2.16 4.87 -40.48
C LEU A 128 -1.37 5.82 -41.37
N THR A 129 -1.33 7.10 -40.99
CA THR A 129 -0.39 8.08 -41.54
C THR A 129 0.64 8.44 -40.48
N LEU A 130 1.91 8.10 -40.72
CA LEU A 130 3.03 8.54 -39.90
C LEU A 130 3.61 9.83 -40.51
N SER A 131 3.89 10.84 -39.68
CA SER A 131 4.68 12.02 -40.06
C SER A 131 6.02 11.97 -39.35
N VAL A 132 7.10 11.79 -40.11
CA VAL A 132 8.47 11.66 -39.57
C VAL A 132 9.39 12.58 -40.38
N GLY A 133 10.11 13.48 -39.70
CA GLY A 133 10.97 14.47 -40.36
C GLY A 133 10.23 15.47 -41.27
N GLY A 134 8.91 15.58 -41.14
CA GLY A 134 8.05 16.37 -42.04
C GLY A 134 7.60 15.62 -43.30
N GLN A 135 7.99 14.36 -43.49
CA GLN A 135 7.48 13.49 -44.54
C GLN A 135 6.30 12.66 -44.02
N GLU A 136 5.15 12.74 -44.69
CA GLU A 136 3.99 11.91 -44.39
C GLU A 136 4.01 10.61 -45.20
N THR A 137 3.83 9.48 -44.52
CA THR A 137 3.70 8.16 -45.15
C THR A 137 2.40 7.51 -44.69
N THR A 138 1.49 7.21 -45.63
CA THR A 138 0.23 6.52 -45.34
C THR A 138 0.33 5.06 -45.76
N SER A 139 -0.03 4.15 -44.87
CA SER A 139 0.04 2.70 -45.08
C SER A 139 -1.13 1.98 -44.42
N VAL A 140 -1.47 0.81 -44.95
CA VAL A 140 -2.55 -0.05 -44.40
C VAL A 140 -1.93 -1.30 -43.80
N TYR A 141 -2.24 -1.55 -42.53
CA TYR A 141 -1.68 -2.65 -41.75
C TYR A 141 -2.76 -3.64 -41.32
N HIS A 142 -2.49 -4.92 -41.48
CA HIS A 142 -3.27 -6.00 -40.88
C HIS A 142 -3.09 -5.98 -39.36
N PHE A 143 -4.11 -6.43 -38.60
CA PHE A 143 -4.12 -6.34 -37.14
C PHE A 143 -2.87 -7.00 -36.49
N SER A 144 -2.35 -8.08 -37.08
CA SER A 144 -1.11 -8.71 -36.62
C SER A 144 0.17 -7.87 -36.81
N LYS A 145 0.24 -6.99 -37.81
CA LYS A 145 1.40 -6.08 -37.94
C LYS A 145 1.43 -5.03 -36.83
N LEU A 146 0.27 -4.63 -36.28
CA LEU A 146 0.24 -3.81 -35.05
C LEU A 146 0.76 -4.57 -33.83
N HIS A 147 0.43 -5.86 -33.67
CA HIS A 147 1.02 -6.68 -32.59
C HIS A 147 2.54 -6.87 -32.75
N LEU A 148 3.04 -6.99 -33.98
CA LEU A 148 4.49 -6.95 -34.23
C LEU A 148 5.10 -5.59 -33.86
N PHE A 149 4.44 -4.46 -34.15
CA PHE A 149 4.89 -3.14 -33.67
C PHE A 149 4.97 -3.08 -32.14
N LYS A 150 4.00 -3.65 -31.40
CA LYS A 150 4.09 -3.77 -29.94
C LYS A 150 5.32 -4.57 -29.53
N PHE A 151 5.52 -5.77 -30.08
CA PHE A 151 6.67 -6.60 -29.72
C PHE A 151 8.01 -5.90 -29.99
N ILE A 152 8.15 -5.17 -31.10
CA ILE A 152 9.38 -4.40 -31.41
C ILE A 152 9.63 -3.28 -30.40
N ASN A 153 8.60 -2.53 -30.01
CA ASN A 153 8.74 -1.48 -29.00
C ASN A 153 9.12 -2.10 -27.63
N ASN A 154 8.41 -3.14 -27.18
CA ASN A 154 8.70 -3.86 -25.93
C ASN A 154 10.11 -4.50 -25.90
N ASN A 155 10.68 -4.86 -27.06
CA ASN A 155 12.01 -5.49 -27.16
C ASN A 155 13.13 -4.51 -27.55
N PHE A 156 12.86 -3.20 -27.64
CA PHE A 156 13.87 -2.21 -28.01
C PHE A 156 15.07 -2.21 -27.05
N ASN A 157 14.84 -2.10 -25.73
CA ASN A 157 15.93 -2.12 -24.74
C ASN A 157 16.73 -3.44 -24.78
N PRO A 158 16.11 -4.64 -24.75
CA PRO A 158 16.83 -5.91 -24.91
C PRO A 158 17.77 -5.96 -26.12
N VAL A 159 17.32 -5.56 -27.30
CA VAL A 159 18.14 -5.60 -28.53
C VAL A 159 19.20 -4.50 -28.54
N HIS A 160 18.83 -3.27 -28.14
CA HIS A 160 19.76 -2.15 -28.06
C HIS A 160 20.91 -2.43 -27.09
N PHE A 161 20.62 -2.93 -25.89
CA PHE A 161 21.63 -3.27 -24.90
C PHE A 161 22.47 -4.48 -25.33
N SER A 162 21.89 -5.49 -26.00
CA SER A 162 22.66 -6.60 -26.58
C SER A 162 23.74 -6.12 -27.57
N LYS A 163 23.41 -5.10 -28.39
CA LYS A 163 24.39 -4.47 -29.28
C LYS A 163 25.48 -3.72 -28.50
N GLN A 164 25.14 -2.95 -27.48
CA GLN A 164 26.13 -2.23 -26.68
C GLN A 164 27.00 -3.16 -25.84
N ILE A 165 26.48 -4.31 -25.40
CA ILE A 165 27.26 -5.37 -24.74
C ILE A 165 28.32 -5.95 -25.70
N MET A 166 28.03 -6.08 -27.00
CA MET A 166 29.04 -6.44 -28.02
C MET A 166 30.09 -5.35 -28.26
N GLU A 167 29.67 -4.09 -28.33
CA GLU A 167 30.59 -2.95 -28.43
C GLU A 167 31.53 -2.91 -27.21
N PHE A 168 30.99 -3.16 -26.00
CA PHE A 168 31.73 -3.31 -24.75
C PHE A 168 32.73 -4.47 -24.75
N PHE A 169 32.35 -5.65 -25.29
CA PHE A 169 33.27 -6.81 -25.33
C PHE A 169 34.57 -6.51 -26.05
N SER A 170 34.53 -5.63 -27.07
CA SER A 170 35.71 -5.16 -27.82
C SER A 170 36.73 -4.37 -26.98
N SER A 171 36.35 -3.92 -25.78
CA SER A 171 37.20 -3.25 -24.79
C SER A 171 37.26 -3.95 -23.43
N SER A 172 36.73 -5.17 -23.33
CA SER A 172 36.65 -5.94 -22.08
C SER A 172 37.89 -6.82 -21.85
N SER A 173 38.15 -7.19 -20.59
CA SER A 173 39.20 -8.16 -20.23
C SER A 173 38.76 -9.64 -20.34
N ILE A 174 37.56 -9.91 -20.88
CA ILE A 174 36.91 -11.22 -20.86
C ILE A 174 37.55 -12.17 -21.89
N PRO A 175 37.90 -13.43 -21.54
CA PRO A 175 38.52 -14.36 -22.48
C PRO A 175 37.58 -14.79 -23.63
N ASP A 176 38.12 -14.95 -24.84
CA ASP A 176 37.38 -15.34 -26.06
C ASP A 176 36.49 -16.59 -25.87
N ALA A 177 36.94 -17.57 -25.08
CA ALA A 177 36.19 -18.80 -24.82
C ALA A 177 34.97 -18.58 -23.90
N THR A 178 35.04 -17.62 -22.97
CA THR A 178 33.89 -17.15 -22.17
C THR A 178 32.97 -16.31 -23.04
N LEU A 179 33.54 -15.38 -23.82
CA LEU A 179 32.79 -14.56 -24.77
C LEU A 179 31.93 -15.44 -25.70
N GLY A 180 32.53 -16.43 -26.37
CA GLY A 180 31.80 -17.34 -27.25
C GLY A 180 30.58 -18.02 -26.58
N ARG A 181 30.72 -18.51 -25.34
CA ARG A 181 29.60 -19.08 -24.59
C ARG A 181 28.52 -18.06 -24.24
N LEU A 182 28.90 -16.84 -23.85
CA LEU A 182 27.94 -15.77 -23.57
C LEU A 182 27.15 -15.38 -24.84
N LEU A 183 27.82 -15.32 -25.99
CA LEU A 183 27.22 -14.90 -27.26
C LEU A 183 26.12 -15.83 -27.78
N ASP A 184 26.23 -17.13 -27.49
CA ASP A 184 25.25 -18.15 -27.88
C ASP A 184 24.05 -18.25 -26.93
N GLN A 185 24.05 -17.56 -25.78
CA GLN A 185 22.90 -17.52 -24.87
C GLN A 185 21.79 -16.59 -25.35
N TYR A 186 20.54 -16.91 -25.00
CA TYR A 186 19.39 -16.05 -25.26
C TYR A 186 19.45 -14.75 -24.46
N ILE A 187 19.01 -13.63 -25.03
CA ILE A 187 18.99 -12.32 -24.36
C ILE A 187 18.17 -12.34 -23.05
N TYR A 188 17.15 -13.20 -23.00
CA TYR A 188 16.27 -13.42 -21.86
C TYR A 188 16.74 -14.54 -20.91
N THR A 189 17.92 -15.14 -21.11
CA THR A 189 18.46 -16.09 -20.12
C THR A 189 18.66 -15.37 -18.77
N PRO A 190 18.13 -15.91 -17.66
CA PRO A 190 18.34 -15.34 -16.33
C PRO A 190 19.82 -15.45 -15.90
N ILE A 191 20.34 -14.42 -15.22
CA ILE A 191 21.68 -14.46 -14.64
C ILE A 191 21.82 -15.63 -13.65
N GLN A 192 23.03 -16.20 -13.53
CA GLN A 192 23.28 -17.48 -12.83
C GLN A 192 24.29 -17.32 -11.69
N GLY A 193 24.17 -18.18 -10.68
CA GLY A 193 25.05 -18.21 -9.50
C GLY A 193 24.50 -17.48 -8.26
N PHE A 194 23.32 -16.87 -8.37
CA PHE A 194 22.68 -16.04 -7.34
C PHE A 194 21.42 -16.71 -6.77
N TYR A 195 21.02 -16.33 -5.56
CA TYR A 195 19.83 -16.83 -4.86
C TYR A 195 18.63 -15.89 -5.00
N VAL A 196 18.88 -14.58 -4.99
CA VAL A 196 17.83 -13.55 -4.90
C VAL A 196 17.51 -12.94 -6.27
N THR A 197 18.46 -12.97 -7.20
CA THR A 197 18.39 -12.23 -8.47
C THR A 197 18.56 -13.15 -9.68
N ASP A 198 17.55 -13.20 -10.54
CA ASP A 198 17.49 -14.01 -11.77
C ASP A 198 17.21 -13.14 -13.01
N PHE A 199 17.59 -11.86 -12.96
CA PHE A 199 17.29 -10.90 -14.03
C PHE A 199 17.93 -11.31 -15.38
N PRO A 200 17.26 -11.05 -16.53
CA PRO A 200 17.75 -11.47 -17.84
C PRO A 200 19.01 -10.72 -18.28
N LEU A 201 19.95 -11.43 -18.93
CA LEU A 201 21.29 -10.93 -19.30
C LEU A 201 21.30 -9.57 -20.01
N TRP A 202 20.29 -9.26 -20.84
CA TRP A 202 20.23 -7.96 -21.53
C TRP A 202 20.20 -6.75 -20.58
N LYS A 203 19.68 -6.90 -19.33
CA LYS A 203 19.64 -5.83 -18.32
C LYS A 203 21.04 -5.37 -17.88
N LEU A 204 22.12 -6.13 -18.15
CA LEU A 204 23.49 -5.67 -17.90
C LEU A 204 23.83 -4.38 -18.67
N GLY A 205 23.07 -4.03 -19.71
CA GLY A 205 23.16 -2.72 -20.38
C GLY A 205 22.75 -1.50 -19.54
N TYR A 206 22.14 -1.67 -18.35
CA TYR A 206 21.95 -0.58 -17.38
C TYR A 206 23.25 -0.19 -16.65
N LEU A 207 24.26 -1.08 -16.63
CA LEU A 207 25.61 -0.74 -16.17
C LEU A 207 26.41 0.00 -17.25
N LEU A 208 26.09 -0.20 -18.54
CA LEU A 208 26.70 0.55 -19.65
C LEU A 208 26.25 2.02 -19.64
N GLU A 209 27.16 2.91 -20.02
CA GLU A 209 27.01 4.37 -19.88
C GLU A 209 26.66 4.81 -18.44
N GLU A 210 26.32 6.08 -18.23
CA GLU A 210 26.04 6.65 -16.91
C GLU A 210 24.53 6.62 -16.58
N ARG A 211 23.94 5.43 -16.76
CA ARG A 211 22.50 5.16 -16.63
C ARG A 211 22.10 4.81 -15.19
N TRP A 212 20.82 5.00 -14.87
CA TRP A 212 20.23 4.47 -13.64
C TRP A 212 20.39 2.94 -13.58
N ILE A 213 20.65 2.40 -12.38
CA ILE A 213 20.86 0.97 -12.16
C ILE A 213 19.69 0.41 -11.33
N GLU A 214 19.08 -0.64 -11.82
CA GLU A 214 17.92 -1.29 -11.19
C GLU A 214 18.30 -2.02 -9.90
N GLU A 215 17.35 -2.14 -8.97
CA GLU A 215 17.59 -2.75 -7.64
C GLU A 215 18.10 -4.20 -7.77
N ASP A 216 17.62 -4.98 -8.75
CA ASP A 216 18.07 -6.36 -9.00
C ASP A 216 19.58 -6.45 -9.29
N ILE A 217 20.12 -5.50 -10.07
CA ILE A 217 21.54 -5.46 -10.45
C ILE A 217 22.40 -5.07 -9.24
N ILE A 218 21.92 -4.10 -8.45
CA ILE A 218 22.57 -3.70 -7.19
C ILE A 218 22.57 -4.85 -6.18
N ASN A 219 21.47 -5.60 -6.06
CA ASN A 219 21.37 -6.76 -5.17
C ASN A 219 22.30 -7.90 -5.61
N ALA A 220 22.47 -8.15 -6.91
CA ALA A 220 23.43 -9.12 -7.43
C ALA A 220 24.88 -8.71 -7.14
N LEU A 221 25.21 -7.41 -7.24
CA LEU A 221 26.53 -6.91 -6.87
C LEU A 221 26.79 -7.07 -5.35
N SER A 222 25.81 -6.78 -4.50
CA SER A 222 25.91 -7.02 -3.05
C SER A 222 26.04 -8.52 -2.70
N GLU A 223 25.29 -9.39 -3.38
CA GLU A 223 25.38 -10.85 -3.23
C GLU A 223 26.78 -11.37 -3.64
N LEU A 224 27.33 -10.82 -4.72
CA LEU A 224 28.68 -11.16 -5.18
C LEU A 224 29.77 -10.70 -4.21
N GLU A 225 29.68 -9.49 -3.66
CA GLU A 225 30.63 -9.03 -2.62
C GLU A 225 30.52 -9.85 -1.34
N TYR A 226 29.31 -10.22 -0.90
CA TYR A 226 29.11 -11.12 0.24
C TYR A 226 29.86 -12.46 0.06
N PHE A 227 29.72 -13.09 -1.11
CA PHE A 227 30.43 -14.33 -1.41
C PHE A 227 31.94 -14.14 -1.64
N LYS A 228 32.39 -13.02 -2.21
CA LYS A 228 33.82 -12.65 -2.28
C LYS A 228 34.41 -12.57 -0.86
N THR A 229 33.75 -11.87 0.06
CA THR A 229 34.16 -11.76 1.47
C THR A 229 34.25 -13.14 2.14
N ALA A 230 33.29 -14.04 1.88
CA ALA A 230 33.31 -15.42 2.38
C ALA A 230 34.55 -16.23 1.98
N MET A 231 35.21 -15.88 0.87
CA MET A 231 36.43 -16.55 0.39
C MET A 231 37.72 -15.96 0.97
N LEU A 232 37.67 -14.77 1.56
CA LEU A 232 38.83 -14.07 2.10
C LEU A 232 38.95 -14.23 3.63
N SER A 233 37.86 -14.62 4.31
CA SER A 233 37.91 -15.13 5.69
C SER A 233 38.61 -16.49 5.74
N ASN A 234 39.90 -16.50 6.11
CA ASN A 234 40.81 -17.64 6.07
C ASN A 234 40.56 -18.74 7.14
N SER A 235 39.30 -19.16 7.33
CA SER A 235 38.93 -20.24 8.26
C SER A 235 37.90 -21.17 7.64
N ASP A 236 38.27 -22.44 7.50
CA ASP A 236 37.37 -23.49 7.01
C ASP A 236 36.07 -23.52 7.83
N ASP A 237 34.95 -23.61 7.12
CA ASP A 237 33.56 -23.65 7.62
C ASP A 237 32.98 -22.42 8.37
N SER A 238 33.74 -21.36 8.68
CA SER A 238 33.16 -20.14 9.26
C SER A 238 32.39 -19.29 8.23
N PRO A 239 31.15 -18.84 8.51
CA PRO A 239 30.42 -17.93 7.62
C PRO A 239 30.93 -16.47 7.71
N PRO A 240 30.62 -15.60 6.73
CA PRO A 240 31.07 -14.20 6.75
C PRO A 240 30.64 -13.45 8.00
N SER A 241 31.53 -12.60 8.51
CA SER A 241 31.35 -11.67 9.64
C SER A 241 30.90 -10.27 9.23
N HIS A 242 30.80 -10.00 7.92
CA HIS A 242 30.13 -8.83 7.35
C HIS A 242 28.90 -9.27 6.55
N LEU A 243 27.79 -8.53 6.67
CA LEU A 243 26.57 -8.76 5.89
C LEU A 243 26.30 -7.58 4.94
N TYR A 244 26.02 -7.88 3.67
CA TYR A 244 25.52 -6.91 2.70
C TYR A 244 24.01 -7.10 2.59
N LEU A 245 23.21 -6.22 3.20
CA LEU A 245 21.76 -6.38 3.22
C LEU A 245 21.12 -5.85 1.92
N LEU A 246 20.09 -6.55 1.45
CA LEU A 246 19.33 -6.23 0.24
C LEU A 246 18.78 -4.79 0.26
N THR A 247 18.60 -4.16 -0.91
CA THR A 247 18.00 -2.81 -1.06
C THR A 247 16.63 -2.67 -0.39
N SER A 248 15.89 -3.79 -0.31
CA SER A 248 14.59 -3.89 0.33
C SER A 248 14.64 -3.99 1.85
N PHE A 249 15.81 -4.24 2.48
CA PHE A 249 15.94 -4.40 3.92
C PHE A 249 15.35 -3.20 4.67
N PHE A 250 15.82 -1.99 4.33
CA PHE A 250 15.44 -0.80 5.06
C PHE A 250 13.95 -0.42 4.88
N SER A 251 13.42 -0.57 3.66
CA SER A 251 12.00 -0.27 3.39
C SER A 251 11.05 -1.27 4.06
N ASN A 252 11.44 -2.55 4.18
CA ASN A 252 10.72 -3.53 4.98
C ASN A 252 10.82 -3.25 6.49
N ALA A 253 12.02 -2.92 6.98
CA ALA A 253 12.24 -2.60 8.39
C ALA A 253 11.48 -1.35 8.84
N SER A 254 11.55 -0.26 8.07
CA SER A 254 10.83 0.99 8.35
C SER A 254 9.32 0.76 8.35
N ALA A 255 8.78 -0.02 7.40
CA ALA A 255 7.37 -0.41 7.39
C ALA A 255 6.92 -1.04 8.72
N SER A 256 7.57 -2.11 9.16
CA SER A 256 7.21 -2.83 10.39
C SER A 256 7.56 -2.06 11.68
N PHE A 257 8.46 -1.07 11.61
CA PHE A 257 8.74 -0.13 12.70
C PHE A 257 7.63 0.92 12.87
N HIS A 258 6.97 1.34 11.79
CA HIS A 258 5.85 2.28 11.85
C HIS A 258 4.48 1.60 12.08
N GLU A 259 4.43 0.27 12.07
CA GLU A 259 3.26 -0.53 12.48
C GLU A 259 3.00 -0.52 14.00
N SER A 260 1.76 -0.79 14.40
CA SER A 260 1.33 -0.80 15.80
C SER A 260 0.39 -1.98 16.10
N PRO A 261 0.82 -2.99 16.88
CA PRO A 261 2.15 -3.15 17.47
C PRO A 261 3.25 -3.34 16.40
N ARG A 262 4.49 -2.99 16.74
CA ARG A 262 5.67 -3.35 15.95
C ARG A 262 5.88 -4.86 16.00
N VAL A 263 6.04 -5.50 14.85
CA VAL A 263 6.23 -6.95 14.74
C VAL A 263 7.38 -7.23 13.76
N PHE A 264 8.33 -8.08 14.15
CA PHE A 264 9.34 -8.57 13.23
C PHE A 264 8.70 -9.53 12.22
N THR A 265 8.90 -9.29 10.92
CA THR A 265 8.51 -10.24 9.88
C THR A 265 9.39 -11.50 9.95
N PRO A 266 9.00 -12.64 9.36
CA PRO A 266 9.82 -13.86 9.36
C PRO A 266 11.27 -13.65 8.90
N GLU A 267 11.47 -12.72 7.98
CA GLU A 267 12.77 -12.30 7.45
C GLU A 267 13.65 -11.60 8.48
N LEU A 268 13.06 -10.68 9.24
CA LEU A 268 13.75 -10.01 10.33
C LEU A 268 14.03 -10.99 11.47
N LEU A 269 13.27 -12.09 11.58
CA LEU A 269 13.56 -13.18 12.50
C LEU A 269 14.72 -14.07 12.00
N ASP A 270 14.72 -14.53 10.74
CA ASP A 270 15.85 -15.29 10.14
C ASP A 270 17.16 -14.47 10.20
N LEU A 271 17.11 -13.15 9.92
CA LEU A 271 18.25 -12.24 10.05
C LEU A 271 18.71 -12.07 11.51
N ARG A 272 17.77 -11.93 12.46
CA ARG A 272 18.10 -11.85 13.90
C ARG A 272 18.68 -13.17 14.42
N GLU A 273 18.19 -14.33 13.98
CA GLU A 273 18.80 -15.65 14.30
C GLU A 273 20.23 -15.71 13.76
N ARG A 274 20.47 -15.30 12.50
CA ARG A 274 21.82 -15.24 11.90
C ARG A 274 22.79 -14.37 12.70
N LEU A 275 22.33 -13.19 13.16
CA LEU A 275 23.13 -12.27 13.97
C LEU A 275 23.38 -12.76 15.41
N GLN A 276 22.47 -13.55 15.98
CA GLN A 276 22.60 -14.12 17.33
C GLN A 276 23.42 -15.42 17.38
N THR A 277 23.51 -16.16 16.26
CA THR A 277 24.13 -17.49 16.19
C THR A 277 25.55 -17.50 15.64
N THR A 278 26.05 -16.38 15.10
CA THR A 278 27.34 -16.31 14.41
C THR A 278 28.03 -14.96 14.62
N ASP A 279 29.36 -14.93 14.47
CA ASP A 279 30.22 -13.77 14.78
C ASP A 279 30.13 -12.64 13.73
N ILE A 280 28.94 -12.04 13.57
CA ILE A 280 28.76 -10.84 12.74
C ILE A 280 29.26 -9.60 13.49
N VAL A 281 30.22 -8.92 12.88
CA VAL A 281 30.87 -7.72 13.43
C VAL A 281 30.24 -6.45 12.85
N THR A 282 29.97 -6.40 11.55
CA THR A 282 29.34 -5.24 10.89
C THR A 282 28.35 -5.67 9.82
N PHE A 283 27.47 -4.74 9.43
CA PHE A 283 26.66 -4.88 8.23
C PHE A 283 26.55 -3.54 7.50
N GLY A 284 26.28 -3.62 6.21
CA GLY A 284 25.96 -2.49 5.36
C GLY A 284 24.67 -2.70 4.61
N PHE A 285 23.99 -1.61 4.26
CA PHE A 285 22.73 -1.65 3.52
C PHE A 285 22.58 -0.41 2.63
N LEU A 286 21.70 -0.52 1.63
CA LEU A 286 21.40 0.54 0.67
C LEU A 286 19.96 0.98 0.82
N VAL A 287 19.71 2.29 0.73
CA VAL A 287 18.35 2.86 0.76
C VAL A 287 18.05 3.43 -0.62
N CYS A 288 17.14 2.77 -1.34
CA CYS A 288 16.54 3.32 -2.55
C CYS A 288 15.30 4.15 -2.17
N SER A 289 15.36 5.47 -2.36
CA SER A 289 14.26 6.39 -2.09
C SER A 289 14.13 7.44 -3.19
N SER A 290 12.90 7.70 -3.64
CA SER A 290 12.58 8.77 -4.62
C SER A 290 13.39 8.75 -5.92
N GLY A 291 13.87 7.58 -6.37
CA GLY A 291 14.75 7.45 -7.53
C GLY A 291 16.21 7.85 -7.27
N HIS A 292 16.70 7.61 -6.05
CA HIS A 292 18.09 7.83 -5.64
C HIS A 292 18.55 6.75 -4.64
N TYR A 293 19.85 6.43 -4.63
CA TYR A 293 20.47 5.49 -3.69
C TYR A 293 21.44 6.21 -2.75
N SER A 294 21.37 5.88 -1.45
CA SER A 294 22.43 6.18 -0.49
C SER A 294 22.83 4.93 0.32
N GLY A 295 24.06 4.93 0.84
CA GLY A 295 24.68 3.78 1.50
C GLY A 295 24.86 3.99 3.01
N TYR A 296 24.70 2.90 3.77
CA TYR A 296 24.80 2.89 5.23
C TYR A 296 25.72 1.75 5.68
N HIS A 297 26.59 1.99 6.67
CA HIS A 297 27.49 0.97 7.22
C HIS A 297 27.71 1.17 8.74
N THR A 298 27.58 0.11 9.54
CA THR A 298 27.74 0.19 11.00
C THR A 298 29.19 0.32 11.47
N ARG A 299 29.45 1.16 12.48
CA ARG A 299 30.68 1.16 13.30
C ARG A 299 30.34 0.86 14.78
N PRO A 300 30.25 -0.42 15.19
CA PRO A 300 29.90 -0.80 16.56
C PRO A 300 30.88 -0.26 17.62
N SER A 301 32.17 -0.17 17.28
CA SER A 301 33.23 0.35 18.16
C SER A 301 33.02 1.80 18.61
N GLU A 302 32.25 2.58 17.86
CA GLU A 302 31.93 3.98 18.13
C GLU A 302 30.43 4.20 18.34
N LEU A 303 29.62 3.12 18.32
CA LEU A 303 28.15 3.14 18.32
C LEU A 303 27.58 4.11 17.25
N ALA A 304 28.21 4.17 16.08
CA ALA A 304 27.81 5.04 14.97
C ALA A 304 27.31 4.24 13.75
N ILE A 305 26.44 4.83 12.94
CA ILE A 305 26.13 4.36 11.59
C ILE A 305 26.67 5.39 10.61
N ASP A 306 27.52 4.99 9.68
CA ASP A 306 28.06 5.89 8.65
C ASP A 306 27.11 5.94 7.45
N HIS A 307 26.78 7.16 7.01
CA HIS A 307 25.95 7.41 5.84
C HIS A 307 26.77 8.05 4.72
N GLY A 308 26.60 7.57 3.49
CA GLY A 308 27.31 8.07 2.31
C GLY A 308 26.33 8.33 1.16
N ASP A 309 26.26 9.58 0.71
CA ASP A 309 25.33 10.05 -0.30
C ASP A 309 26.02 10.86 -1.41
N MET A 310 25.92 10.38 -2.65
CA MET A 310 26.62 10.98 -3.80
C MET A 310 26.01 12.30 -4.29
N LEU A 311 24.85 12.72 -3.79
CA LEU A 311 24.27 14.05 -4.01
C LEU A 311 24.46 14.99 -2.81
N GLY A 312 24.97 14.48 -1.68
CA GLY A 312 25.10 15.21 -0.43
C GLY A 312 23.77 15.39 0.31
N TYR A 313 22.80 14.51 0.08
CA TYR A 313 21.59 14.44 0.92
C TYR A 313 21.91 13.81 2.29
N LEU A 314 21.12 14.19 3.29
CA LEU A 314 21.21 13.63 4.65
C LEU A 314 20.49 12.28 4.74
N ALA A 315 20.83 11.48 5.74
CA ALA A 315 20.16 10.22 6.03
C ALA A 315 18.65 10.37 6.27
N THR A 316 17.87 9.30 6.07
CA THR A 316 16.43 9.35 6.39
C THR A 316 16.24 9.53 7.89
N CYS A 317 15.29 10.37 8.28
CA CYS A 317 15.14 10.79 9.68
C CYS A 317 14.76 9.65 10.65
N ASP A 318 14.21 8.55 10.13
CA ASP A 318 13.87 7.34 10.90
C ASP A 318 14.99 6.29 10.93
N ALA A 319 16.05 6.43 10.13
CA ALA A 319 17.03 5.36 9.91
C ALA A 319 17.70 4.86 11.19
N LEU A 320 18.06 5.77 12.10
CA LEU A 320 18.68 5.42 13.38
C LEU A 320 17.71 4.66 14.30
N GLU A 321 16.43 5.02 14.32
CA GLU A 321 15.44 4.36 15.19
C GLU A 321 15.03 3.00 14.63
N VAL A 322 14.83 2.91 13.32
CA VAL A 322 14.51 1.66 12.59
C VAL A 322 15.62 0.63 12.80
N VAL A 323 16.88 1.00 12.56
CA VAL A 323 18.03 0.10 12.74
C VAL A 323 18.19 -0.33 14.21
N ASN A 324 18.05 0.60 15.16
CA ASN A 324 18.09 0.27 16.58
C ASN A 324 16.97 -0.67 17.03
N TRP A 325 15.79 -0.62 16.39
CA TRP A 325 14.69 -1.56 16.65
C TRP A 325 14.94 -2.94 16.02
N VAL A 326 15.36 -3.01 14.76
CA VAL A 326 15.63 -4.30 14.09
C VAL A 326 16.66 -5.13 14.88
N PHE A 327 17.66 -4.48 15.47
CA PHE A 327 18.74 -5.16 16.19
C PHE A 327 18.68 -4.97 17.72
N SER A 328 17.51 -4.61 18.26
CA SER A 328 17.27 -4.56 19.71
C SER A 328 17.63 -5.91 20.34
N ASP A 329 18.19 -5.89 21.55
CA ASP A 329 18.51 -7.11 22.31
C ASP A 329 19.57 -8.02 21.64
N ILE A 330 20.27 -7.52 20.61
CA ILE A 330 21.41 -8.17 19.94
C ILE A 330 22.67 -7.31 20.10
N TYR A 331 22.61 -6.05 19.66
CA TYR A 331 23.72 -5.10 19.80
C TYR A 331 23.39 -3.98 20.78
N THR A 332 24.44 -3.30 21.26
CA THR A 332 24.27 -2.01 21.95
C THR A 332 23.83 -0.96 20.94
N SER A 333 22.80 -0.18 21.28
CA SER A 333 22.17 0.78 20.37
C SER A 333 23.15 1.81 19.82
N TRP A 334 23.11 2.03 18.50
CA TRP A 334 23.83 3.12 17.85
C TRP A 334 23.25 4.47 18.29
N GLN A 335 24.13 5.43 18.59
CA GLN A 335 23.81 6.70 19.22
C GLN A 335 23.59 7.83 18.21
N TYR A 336 24.19 7.75 17.03
CA TYR A 336 24.06 8.76 15.98
C TYR A 336 24.35 8.19 14.58
N ILE A 337 23.90 8.92 13.56
CA ILE A 337 24.36 8.74 12.17
C ILE A 337 25.50 9.73 11.91
N SER A 338 26.57 9.26 11.31
CA SER A 338 27.73 10.04 10.90
C SER A 338 27.67 10.28 9.39
N GLU A 339 27.32 11.50 8.99
CA GLU A 339 27.32 11.92 7.59
C GLU A 339 28.76 11.95 7.05
N ILE A 340 29.06 11.16 6.02
CA ILE A 340 30.40 11.02 5.45
C ILE A 340 30.52 11.82 4.15
N ALA A 341 31.53 12.68 4.08
CA ALA A 341 31.92 13.34 2.85
C ALA A 341 32.47 12.32 1.84
N VAL A 342 31.63 11.93 0.88
CA VAL A 342 31.95 11.04 -0.24
C VAL A 342 32.17 11.83 -1.54
N PRO A 343 32.90 11.30 -2.53
CA PRO A 343 32.94 11.88 -3.87
C PRO A 343 31.53 11.98 -4.47
N GLN A 344 31.14 13.18 -4.92
CA GLN A 344 29.80 13.44 -5.42
C GLN A 344 29.65 13.07 -6.89
N GLN A 345 28.44 12.65 -7.29
CA GLN A 345 28.04 12.53 -8.69
C GLN A 345 27.65 13.90 -9.27
N THR A 346 27.89 14.09 -10.56
CA THR A 346 27.50 15.30 -11.28
C THR A 346 26.00 15.28 -11.58
N SER A 347 25.31 16.40 -11.40
CA SER A 347 23.86 16.52 -11.69
C SER A 347 23.50 16.34 -13.17
N THR A 348 24.49 16.38 -14.06
CA THR A 348 24.40 16.03 -15.48
C THR A 348 25.75 15.48 -15.95
N GLY A 349 25.78 14.70 -17.04
CA GLY A 349 27.03 14.26 -17.67
C GLY A 349 27.61 12.96 -17.08
N SER A 350 28.94 12.86 -17.04
CA SER A 350 29.68 11.59 -16.90
C SER A 350 29.65 10.90 -15.53
N SER A 351 28.61 11.13 -14.73
CA SER A 351 28.32 10.34 -13.52
C SER A 351 26.86 10.37 -13.05
N SER A 352 25.94 10.98 -13.80
CA SER A 352 24.61 11.38 -13.27
C SER A 352 23.64 10.23 -12.94
N GLY A 353 23.94 8.99 -13.32
CA GLY A 353 23.20 7.80 -12.93
C GLY A 353 23.90 6.90 -11.89
N SER A 354 25.04 7.33 -11.33
CA SER A 354 25.97 6.44 -10.61
C SER A 354 25.86 6.41 -9.09
N CYS A 355 24.87 7.07 -8.49
CA CYS A 355 24.55 6.90 -7.06
C CYS A 355 24.43 5.43 -6.63
N GLY A 356 23.89 4.54 -7.47
CA GLY A 356 23.86 3.09 -7.21
C GLY A 356 25.25 2.47 -7.05
N MET A 357 26.15 2.71 -8.00
CA MET A 357 27.55 2.26 -7.91
C MET A 357 28.29 2.91 -6.74
N GLY A 358 28.07 4.21 -6.52
CA GLY A 358 28.72 4.96 -5.45
C GLY A 358 28.31 4.47 -4.07
N ALA A 359 27.01 4.27 -3.84
CA ALA A 359 26.47 3.80 -2.56
C ALA A 359 26.88 2.34 -2.27
N HIS A 360 26.82 1.46 -3.28
CA HIS A 360 27.33 0.09 -3.18
C HIS A 360 28.83 0.08 -2.84
N ASN A 361 29.65 0.82 -3.61
CA ASN A 361 31.08 0.92 -3.35
C ASN A 361 31.39 1.55 -1.98
N PHE A 362 30.64 2.56 -1.52
CA PHE A 362 30.79 3.14 -0.19
C PHE A 362 30.66 2.07 0.90
N VAL A 363 29.63 1.22 0.82
CA VAL A 363 29.45 0.09 1.73
C VAL A 363 30.65 -0.88 1.63
N SER A 364 31.04 -1.29 0.43
CA SER A 364 32.16 -2.21 0.20
C SER A 364 33.49 -1.67 0.77
N VAL A 365 33.82 -0.40 0.55
CA VAL A 365 35.04 0.26 1.04
C VAL A 365 35.05 0.40 2.58
N ARG A 366 33.89 0.40 3.23
CA ARG A 366 33.82 0.35 4.70
C ARG A 366 33.93 -1.06 5.27
N SER A 367 33.62 -2.10 4.50
CA SER A 367 33.94 -3.49 4.84
C SER A 367 35.41 -3.82 4.57
N ASP A 368 35.96 -3.41 3.43
CA ASP A 368 37.35 -3.64 3.01
C ASP A 368 37.99 -2.35 2.47
N PRO A 369 38.81 -1.65 3.29
CA PRO A 369 39.54 -0.45 2.88
C PRO A 369 40.60 -0.64 1.79
N SER A 370 40.84 -1.87 1.29
CA SER A 370 41.69 -2.10 0.12
C SER A 370 40.96 -1.90 -1.22
N ILE A 371 39.63 -1.84 -1.19
CA ILE A 371 38.79 -1.57 -2.37
C ILE A 371 38.97 -0.09 -2.79
N PRO A 372 39.18 0.21 -4.09
CA PRO A 372 39.22 1.59 -4.57
C PRO A 372 37.90 2.34 -4.32
N MET A 373 37.99 3.57 -3.83
CA MET A 373 36.83 4.43 -3.60
C MET A 373 36.31 5.04 -4.91
N TRP A 374 35.00 4.90 -5.14
CA TRP A 374 34.29 5.43 -6.31
C TRP A 374 34.45 6.94 -6.42
N ASN A 375 34.59 7.42 -7.66
CA ASN A 375 34.63 8.84 -7.97
C ASN A 375 34.12 9.10 -9.39
N ALA A 376 33.56 10.29 -9.61
CA ALA A 376 32.96 10.67 -10.90
C ALA A 376 33.91 10.59 -12.12
N SER A 377 35.23 10.75 -11.94
CA SER A 377 36.20 10.61 -13.04
C SER A 377 36.52 9.17 -13.44
N GLN A 378 36.26 8.20 -12.56
CA GLN A 378 36.48 6.77 -12.83
C GLN A 378 35.17 5.97 -12.89
N SER A 379 34.02 6.63 -12.86
CA SER A 379 32.69 6.00 -12.80
C SER A 379 32.48 4.88 -13.84
N GLY A 380 32.82 5.14 -15.11
CA GLY A 380 32.79 4.13 -16.17
C GLY A 380 33.72 2.92 -15.96
N GLN A 381 34.83 3.08 -15.23
CA GLN A 381 35.74 1.97 -14.88
C GLN A 381 35.11 1.05 -13.82
N PHE A 382 34.44 1.62 -12.81
CA PHE A 382 33.68 0.84 -11.82
C PHE A 382 32.52 0.08 -12.49
N ARG A 383 31.82 0.72 -13.43
CA ARG A 383 30.77 0.09 -14.24
C ARG A 383 31.31 -1.05 -15.12
N GLN A 384 32.43 -0.85 -15.82
CA GLN A 384 33.09 -1.91 -16.57
C GLN A 384 33.48 -3.09 -15.66
N ALA A 385 34.11 -2.83 -14.51
CA ALA A 385 34.49 -3.87 -13.55
C ALA A 385 33.27 -4.67 -13.06
N ALA A 386 32.14 -4.01 -12.78
CA ALA A 386 30.89 -4.65 -12.39
C ALA A 386 30.32 -5.57 -13.49
N ILE A 387 30.32 -5.14 -14.75
CA ILE A 387 29.88 -5.97 -15.89
C ILE A 387 30.80 -7.18 -16.07
N GLU A 388 32.13 -6.98 -16.01
CA GLU A 388 33.08 -8.08 -16.14
C GLU A 388 32.95 -9.09 -15.00
N ASP A 389 32.71 -8.65 -13.76
CA ASP A 389 32.50 -9.54 -12.62
C ASP A 389 31.21 -10.34 -12.74
N LEU A 390 30.08 -9.68 -13.03
CA LEU A 390 28.79 -10.37 -13.19
C LEU A 390 28.83 -11.39 -14.34
N LEU A 391 29.42 -11.04 -15.50
CA LEU A 391 29.51 -11.95 -16.64
C LEU A 391 30.47 -13.12 -16.40
N ARG A 392 31.63 -12.90 -15.78
CA ARG A 392 32.55 -13.99 -15.41
C ARG A 392 31.92 -14.94 -14.39
N PHE A 393 31.22 -14.41 -13.38
CA PHE A 393 30.56 -15.23 -12.36
C PHE A 393 29.43 -16.06 -12.96
N HIS A 394 28.56 -15.45 -13.78
CA HIS A 394 27.49 -16.15 -14.49
C HIS A 394 28.01 -17.22 -15.46
N ASP A 395 29.09 -16.98 -16.22
CA ASP A 395 29.71 -17.99 -17.10
C ASP A 395 30.22 -19.20 -16.29
N ILE A 396 30.88 -18.96 -15.16
CA ILE A 396 31.37 -20.04 -14.27
C ILE A 396 30.19 -20.80 -13.63
N ALA A 397 29.13 -20.11 -13.22
CA ALA A 397 27.94 -20.74 -12.65
C ALA A 397 27.18 -21.59 -13.68
N THR A 398 27.02 -21.09 -14.91
CA THR A 398 26.30 -21.77 -16.01
C THR A 398 27.00 -23.06 -16.47
N GLN A 399 28.30 -23.19 -16.22
CA GLN A 399 29.09 -24.41 -16.51
C GLN A 399 28.98 -25.51 -15.43
N ARG A 400 28.19 -25.32 -14.37
CA ARG A 400 28.08 -26.26 -13.23
C ARG A 400 26.68 -26.88 -13.12
N ASN A 401 26.62 -28.21 -13.02
CA ASN A 401 25.38 -29.01 -13.01
C ASN A 401 24.66 -29.07 -11.64
N ASN A 402 24.85 -28.07 -10.77
CA ASN A 402 24.38 -28.07 -9.39
C ASN A 402 23.46 -26.88 -9.14
N THR A 403 22.60 -26.95 -8.12
CA THR A 403 21.74 -25.82 -7.72
C THR A 403 22.42 -24.96 -6.65
N PHE A 404 21.89 -23.76 -6.39
CA PHE A 404 22.38 -22.88 -5.33
C PHE A 404 22.39 -23.57 -3.94
N GLU A 405 21.37 -24.37 -3.66
CA GLU A 405 21.23 -25.15 -2.41
C GLU A 405 22.25 -26.31 -2.30
N GLN A 406 22.93 -26.66 -3.39
CA GLN A 406 24.04 -27.63 -3.43
C GLN A 406 25.42 -26.95 -3.46
N TRP A 407 25.44 -25.65 -3.75
CA TRP A 407 26.62 -24.78 -3.64
C TRP A 407 26.75 -24.12 -2.27
N THR A 408 25.72 -24.16 -1.42
CA THR A 408 25.69 -23.45 -0.14
C THR A 408 25.19 -24.34 1.00
N VAL A 409 25.35 -23.84 2.22
CA VAL A 409 24.67 -24.38 3.41
C VAL A 409 24.14 -23.21 4.26
N ARG A 410 22.97 -23.40 4.89
CA ARG A 410 22.41 -22.40 5.83
C ARG A 410 23.34 -22.19 7.03
N CYS A 411 23.45 -20.94 7.45
CA CYS A 411 24.19 -20.50 8.64
C CYS A 411 23.36 -20.58 9.94
N ILE A 412 22.05 -20.82 9.81
CA ILE A 412 21.07 -20.89 10.90
C ILE A 412 20.45 -22.29 10.97
N ALA A 413 20.08 -22.73 12.17
CA ALA A 413 19.76 -24.13 12.44
C ALA A 413 18.31 -24.50 12.09
N THR A 414 17.43 -23.50 11.96
CA THR A 414 15.98 -23.69 11.89
C THR A 414 15.44 -23.43 10.48
N GLU A 415 14.52 -24.29 10.02
CA GLU A 415 13.50 -23.89 9.04
C GLU A 415 12.30 -23.30 9.79
N SER A 416 11.70 -22.23 9.28
CA SER A 416 10.57 -21.54 9.92
C SER A 416 9.29 -22.39 9.90
N GLN A 417 9.13 -23.25 10.91
CA GLN A 417 8.01 -24.18 11.01
C GLN A 417 6.65 -23.46 11.02
N ASN A 418 5.75 -23.93 10.15
CA ASN A 418 4.34 -23.51 10.01
C ASN A 418 4.07 -22.18 9.28
N GLY A 419 4.91 -21.83 8.29
CA GLY A 419 4.43 -21.10 7.12
C GLY A 419 3.72 -22.04 6.13
N ILE A 420 2.50 -21.72 5.71
CA ILE A 420 1.99 -22.24 4.42
C ILE A 420 2.72 -21.45 3.33
N SER A 421 3.25 -22.13 2.31
CA SER A 421 3.92 -21.48 1.17
C SER A 421 2.92 -20.73 0.28
N GLY A 422 2.51 -19.54 0.71
CA GLY A 422 1.65 -18.64 -0.05
C GLY A 422 2.24 -17.24 -0.12
N PHE A 423 2.64 -16.81 -1.31
CA PHE A 423 2.87 -15.42 -1.77
C PHE A 423 3.82 -14.50 -0.95
N TYR A 424 4.46 -14.98 0.12
CA TYR A 424 5.26 -14.17 1.04
C TYR A 424 6.55 -14.89 1.50
N SER A 425 7.48 -15.13 0.57
CA SER A 425 8.80 -15.70 0.89
C SER A 425 9.93 -14.83 0.34
N TYR A 426 10.55 -14.04 1.22
CA TYR A 426 11.84 -13.39 0.96
C TYR A 426 12.93 -14.42 0.72
N ARG A 427 13.84 -14.09 -0.19
CA ARG A 427 15.10 -14.80 -0.38
C ARG A 427 16.20 -13.85 0.08
N ASP A 428 17.03 -14.30 1.01
CA ASP A 428 18.21 -13.59 1.49
C ASP A 428 19.42 -14.51 1.34
N TYR A 429 20.52 -14.01 0.78
CA TYR A 429 21.77 -14.74 0.67
C TYR A 429 22.59 -14.68 1.98
N ASN A 430 22.37 -13.69 2.85
CA ASN A 430 23.14 -13.49 4.08
C ASN A 430 22.99 -14.63 5.10
N ILE A 431 21.94 -15.44 4.98
CA ILE A 431 21.70 -16.64 5.79
C ILE A 431 22.39 -17.91 5.25
N PHE A 432 23.14 -17.82 4.15
CA PHE A 432 23.89 -18.93 3.55
C PHE A 432 25.41 -18.67 3.60
N ARG A 433 26.21 -19.73 3.61
CA ARG A 433 27.64 -19.69 3.31
C ARG A 433 27.97 -20.59 2.11
N PRO A 434 28.94 -20.22 1.26
CA PRO A 434 29.34 -21.04 0.12
C PRO A 434 30.14 -22.26 0.58
N LEU A 435 29.90 -23.40 -0.08
CA LEU A 435 30.69 -24.62 0.01
C LEU A 435 31.76 -24.62 -1.10
N PRO A 436 32.82 -25.44 -1.04
CA PRO A 436 33.84 -25.54 -2.10
C PRO A 436 33.30 -25.85 -3.51
N SER A 437 32.05 -26.34 -3.62
CA SER A 437 31.31 -26.53 -4.87
C SER A 437 30.76 -25.23 -5.49
N HIS A 438 30.79 -24.09 -4.79
CA HIS A 438 30.21 -22.82 -5.21
C HIS A 438 31.02 -22.14 -6.33
N PRO A 439 30.38 -21.49 -7.33
CA PRO A 439 31.06 -20.78 -8.43
C PRO A 439 32.13 -19.78 -7.97
N ILE A 440 31.91 -19.15 -6.80
CA ILE A 440 32.77 -18.10 -6.23
C ILE A 440 34.24 -18.52 -6.04
N PHE A 441 34.51 -19.79 -5.68
CA PHE A 441 35.88 -20.28 -5.46
C PHE A 441 36.73 -20.18 -6.73
N GLU A 442 36.16 -20.56 -7.88
CA GLU A 442 36.82 -20.49 -9.18
C GLU A 442 36.88 -19.04 -9.68
N PHE A 443 35.79 -18.30 -9.54
CA PHE A 443 35.71 -16.88 -9.88
C PHE A 443 36.79 -16.05 -9.17
N MET A 444 36.95 -16.21 -7.85
CA MET A 444 38.02 -15.56 -7.08
C MET A 444 39.42 -15.95 -7.57
N HIS A 445 39.63 -17.23 -7.90
CA HIS A 445 40.88 -17.70 -8.52
C HIS A 445 41.14 -17.10 -9.92
N THR A 446 40.10 -16.75 -10.70
CA THR A 446 40.28 -15.96 -11.93
C THR A 446 40.62 -14.50 -11.67
N ILE A 447 39.95 -13.86 -10.69
CA ILE A 447 40.20 -12.44 -10.35
C ILE A 447 41.59 -12.26 -9.74
N LEU A 448 42.02 -13.13 -8.82
CA LEU A 448 43.35 -13.05 -8.21
C LEU A 448 44.48 -13.23 -9.24
N LYS A 449 44.23 -13.94 -10.34
CA LYS A 449 45.16 -14.01 -11.49
C LYS A 449 45.11 -12.76 -12.38
N ALA A 450 43.95 -12.12 -12.51
CA ALA A 450 43.78 -10.85 -13.24
C ALA A 450 44.17 -9.60 -12.42
N LEU A 451 44.41 -9.75 -11.11
CA LEU A 451 44.63 -8.65 -10.17
C LEU A 451 45.73 -7.66 -10.59
N PRO A 452 46.90 -8.09 -11.14
CA PRO A 452 47.92 -7.15 -11.61
C PRO A 452 47.43 -6.20 -12.72
N LEU A 453 46.56 -6.69 -13.61
CA LEU A 453 45.94 -5.91 -14.69
C LEU A 453 44.83 -4.99 -14.14
N ARG A 454 44.06 -5.46 -13.14
CA ARG A 454 43.04 -4.63 -12.49
C ARG A 454 43.64 -3.45 -11.71
N PHE A 455 44.79 -3.64 -11.07
CA PHE A 455 45.53 -2.52 -10.49
C PHE A 455 46.06 -1.53 -11.53
N GLU A 456 46.11 -1.85 -12.82
CA GLU A 456 46.50 -0.90 -13.88
C GLU A 456 45.30 -0.04 -14.32
N LEU A 457 44.09 -0.59 -14.38
CA LEU A 457 42.86 0.15 -14.73
C LEU A 457 42.66 1.39 -13.84
N PHE A 458 42.93 1.28 -12.54
CA PHE A 458 42.76 2.37 -11.58
C PHE A 458 44.00 3.28 -11.42
N LYS A 459 45.08 3.10 -12.19
CA LYS A 459 46.25 4.00 -12.16
C LYS A 459 45.98 5.30 -12.94
N SER A 460 46.36 6.42 -12.32
CA SER A 460 46.56 7.71 -12.98
C SER A 460 47.63 8.51 -12.22
N PRO A 461 48.31 9.47 -12.87
CA PRO A 461 49.61 9.95 -12.39
C PRO A 461 49.53 10.72 -11.07
N LEU A 462 50.34 10.30 -10.11
CA LEU A 462 50.49 10.94 -8.80
C LEU A 462 51.04 12.37 -8.93
N ILE A 463 50.19 13.39 -8.78
CA ILE A 463 50.64 14.71 -8.35
C ILE A 463 50.88 14.64 -6.84
N VAL A 464 52.11 14.30 -6.47
CA VAL A 464 52.51 14.18 -5.07
C VAL A 464 52.57 15.56 -4.41
N ASN A 465 51.82 15.72 -3.32
CA ASN A 465 52.22 16.53 -2.18
C ASN A 465 52.26 15.61 -0.95
N GLY A 466 53.13 15.91 0.03
CA GLY A 466 53.42 15.01 1.17
C GLY A 466 52.20 14.66 2.04
N VAL A 467 52.24 13.59 2.84
CA VAL A 467 53.41 13.01 3.51
C VAL A 467 53.47 11.48 3.36
N ALA A 468 54.66 10.91 3.24
CA ALA A 468 54.86 9.46 3.19
C ALA A 468 54.79 8.82 4.59
N SER A 469 54.01 7.74 4.73
CA SER A 469 54.03 6.82 5.86
C SER A 469 54.31 5.41 5.33
N GLN A 470 55.24 4.69 5.97
CA GLN A 470 55.66 3.35 5.51
C GLN A 470 54.88 2.25 6.24
N VAL A 471 54.36 1.28 5.49
CA VAL A 471 53.79 0.04 6.03
C VAL A 471 54.74 -1.12 5.69
N PRO A 472 55.08 -2.03 6.62
CA PRO A 472 56.03 -3.11 6.34
C PRO A 472 55.43 -4.21 5.45
N LEU A 473 56.14 -4.60 4.40
CA LEU A 473 55.84 -5.83 3.65
C LEU A 473 56.22 -7.06 4.49
N LEU A 474 55.27 -7.97 4.72
CA LEU A 474 55.59 -9.32 5.19
C LEU A 474 56.45 -10.04 4.14
N GLY A 475 57.44 -10.81 4.60
CA GLY A 475 58.51 -11.33 3.75
C GLY A 475 58.57 -12.85 3.62
N LYS A 476 59.42 -13.28 2.67
CA LYS A 476 59.99 -14.62 2.49
C LYS A 476 59.04 -15.72 1.96
N LEU A 477 59.01 -15.83 0.64
CA LEU A 477 59.28 -17.12 -0.01
C LEU A 477 60.71 -17.11 -0.58
N SER A 478 61.30 -18.30 -0.76
CA SER A 478 62.75 -18.47 -0.95
C SER A 478 63.09 -19.34 -2.16
N SER A 479 63.96 -18.84 -3.05
CA SER A 479 64.85 -19.66 -3.88
C SER A 479 65.97 -18.82 -4.53
N ALA A 480 67.05 -19.48 -4.96
CA ALA A 480 68.33 -18.88 -5.38
C ALA A 480 68.44 -18.65 -6.92
N PRO A 481 69.49 -17.96 -7.44
CA PRO A 481 69.43 -17.26 -8.72
C PRO A 481 70.13 -17.93 -9.93
N LEU A 482 69.69 -17.53 -11.12
CA LEU A 482 70.41 -17.46 -12.40
C LEU A 482 69.76 -16.32 -13.22
N GLY A 483 70.44 -15.51 -14.04
CA GLY A 483 71.88 -15.31 -14.27
C GLY A 483 72.06 -14.13 -15.24
N MET A 484 73.08 -13.29 -15.06
CA MET A 484 73.26 -12.06 -15.86
C MET A 484 73.73 -12.34 -17.31
N GLN A 485 73.22 -11.58 -18.27
CA GLN A 485 74.06 -10.93 -19.28
C GLN A 485 73.43 -9.63 -19.81
N THR A 486 74.24 -8.77 -20.44
CA THR A 486 74.00 -7.31 -20.53
C THR A 486 74.30 -6.74 -21.94
N LYS A 487 74.13 -5.42 -22.10
CA LYS A 487 74.26 -4.56 -23.30
C LYS A 487 72.98 -4.50 -24.16
N GLY A 488 72.31 -3.37 -24.39
CA GLY A 488 72.54 -2.00 -23.89
C GLY A 488 73.30 -1.08 -24.87
N LEU A 489 72.73 0.12 -25.13
CA LEU A 489 73.37 1.29 -25.73
C LEU A 489 72.51 2.54 -25.48
N ASP A 490 73.16 3.66 -25.15
CA ASP A 490 72.57 4.94 -24.72
C ASP A 490 72.65 6.03 -25.85
N PRO A 491 72.54 7.38 -25.65
CA PRO A 491 71.32 8.09 -26.05
C PRO A 491 71.48 9.30 -27.05
N PRO A 492 71.24 10.59 -26.70
CA PRO A 492 70.04 11.34 -27.13
C PRO A 492 70.32 12.64 -27.94
N HIS A 493 69.26 13.40 -28.27
CA HIS A 493 69.00 14.82 -27.89
C HIS A 493 67.71 15.29 -28.67
N GLU A 494 66.62 15.79 -28.06
CA GLU A 494 66.37 17.13 -27.46
C GLU A 494 66.10 18.22 -28.56
N ILE A 495 65.02 19.03 -28.57
CA ILE A 495 64.77 20.27 -27.77
C ILE A 495 63.33 20.85 -28.04
N ILE A 496 62.62 21.27 -26.96
CA ILE A 496 61.78 22.51 -26.70
C ILE A 496 61.08 23.31 -27.87
N SER A 497 59.93 24.02 -27.79
CA SER A 497 58.65 23.97 -27.00
C SER A 497 57.67 25.16 -27.31
N SER A 498 56.35 24.90 -27.36
CA SER A 498 55.19 25.79 -26.96
C SER A 498 54.58 26.93 -27.85
N LYS A 499 53.29 27.23 -27.55
CA LYS A 499 52.41 28.41 -27.91
C LYS A 499 51.71 28.36 -29.30
N SER A 500 50.47 28.85 -29.52
CA SER A 500 49.45 29.57 -28.67
C SER A 500 47.97 29.36 -29.14
N LYS A 501 46.99 30.05 -28.53
CA LYS A 501 45.50 29.85 -28.62
C LYS A 501 44.77 30.63 -29.78
N PRO A 502 43.45 30.39 -30.06
CA PRO A 502 42.72 30.75 -31.30
C PRO A 502 41.85 32.05 -31.20
N PRO A 503 41.04 32.47 -32.22
CA PRO A 503 39.60 32.04 -32.28
C PRO A 503 38.79 32.18 -33.65
N ARG A 504 37.56 31.61 -33.69
CA ARG A 504 36.27 32.15 -34.26
C ARG A 504 36.00 32.37 -35.80
N LEU A 505 34.87 31.81 -36.34
CA LEU A 505 33.66 32.49 -36.95
C LEU A 505 32.90 31.79 -38.14
N ARG A 506 31.54 31.87 -38.07
CA ARG A 506 30.46 32.01 -39.12
C ARG A 506 30.34 31.16 -40.42
N SER A 507 29.27 30.35 -40.45
CA SER A 507 28.13 30.30 -41.42
C SER A 507 28.12 31.02 -42.79
N SER A 508 27.76 30.29 -43.88
CA SER A 508 26.62 30.58 -44.81
C SER A 508 26.48 29.58 -45.98
N SER A 509 25.26 29.30 -46.46
CA SER A 509 24.95 28.55 -47.71
C SER A 509 25.13 29.41 -48.98
N PRO A 510 25.10 28.87 -50.23
CA PRO A 510 23.81 28.72 -50.97
C PRO A 510 23.75 27.60 -52.08
N GLU A 511 22.54 27.39 -52.67
CA GLU A 511 22.13 27.26 -54.12
C GLU A 511 23.05 26.56 -55.20
N VAL A 512 22.58 25.98 -56.34
CA VAL A 512 21.25 25.80 -57.01
C VAL A 512 21.29 24.70 -58.12
N GLU A 513 20.13 24.43 -58.76
CA GLU A 513 19.91 24.01 -60.18
C GLU A 513 19.36 22.60 -60.54
N VAL A 514 18.79 22.50 -61.74
CA VAL A 514 17.79 21.51 -62.22
C VAL A 514 17.99 21.22 -63.71
N LEU A 515 17.76 19.98 -64.19
CA LEU A 515 17.57 19.67 -65.62
C LEU A 515 16.70 18.41 -65.86
N SER A 516 16.38 18.11 -67.13
CA SER A 516 15.09 17.54 -67.56
C SER A 516 15.08 16.10 -68.13
N SER A 517 13.85 15.58 -68.34
CA SER A 517 13.48 14.21 -68.78
C SER A 517 13.87 13.84 -70.23
N PRO A 518 13.73 12.55 -70.61
CA PRO A 518 12.73 12.25 -71.66
C PRO A 518 11.94 10.91 -71.53
N GLN A 519 10.83 10.82 -72.27
CA GLN A 519 10.05 9.61 -72.66
C GLN A 519 10.43 9.19 -74.12
N PRO A 520 9.91 8.12 -74.81
CA PRO A 520 8.62 7.37 -74.71
C PRO A 520 8.81 5.82 -74.95
N PRO A 521 7.90 4.96 -75.54
CA PRO A 521 6.48 5.12 -75.95
C PRO A 521 5.46 3.96 -75.67
N ARG A 522 4.19 4.40 -75.51
CA ARG A 522 2.89 3.81 -75.94
C ARG A 522 2.79 2.37 -76.49
N LYS A 523 1.71 1.68 -76.08
CA LYS A 523 0.71 1.10 -77.03
C LYS A 523 -0.72 1.12 -76.43
N ARG A 524 -1.74 0.88 -77.26
CA ARG A 524 -3.19 0.96 -76.93
C ARG A 524 -3.80 -0.45 -76.84
N HIS A 525 -4.95 -0.58 -76.16
CA HIS A 525 -6.20 -1.06 -76.79
C HIS A 525 -7.42 -0.65 -75.93
N ALA A 526 -8.61 -0.68 -76.52
CA ALA A 526 -9.87 -0.34 -75.86
C ALA A 526 -11.02 -1.18 -76.44
N VAL A 527 -11.95 -1.59 -75.57
CA VAL A 527 -13.25 -2.19 -75.93
C VAL A 527 -14.33 -1.56 -75.03
N LYS A 528 -15.57 -1.54 -75.52
CA LYS A 528 -16.75 -0.85 -74.97
C LYS A 528 -17.93 -1.84 -75.04
N VAL A 529 -18.98 -1.67 -74.21
CA VAL A 529 -20.42 -2.00 -74.45
C VAL A 529 -21.16 -2.28 -73.11
N GLU A 530 -22.21 -1.50 -72.87
CA GLU A 530 -23.36 -1.73 -71.95
C GLU A 530 -24.49 -2.48 -72.74
N PRO A 531 -25.56 -3.08 -72.16
CA PRO A 531 -26.29 -2.60 -70.97
C PRO A 531 -26.96 -3.65 -70.03
N SER A 532 -27.69 -3.16 -69.02
CA SER A 532 -28.57 -3.94 -68.10
C SER A 532 -29.90 -4.40 -68.75
N PRO A 533 -30.64 -5.30 -68.08
CA PRO A 533 -32.04 -4.96 -67.76
C PRO A 533 -32.52 -5.32 -66.33
N LYS A 534 -33.75 -4.89 -65.99
CA LYS A 534 -34.34 -4.78 -64.64
C LYS A 534 -35.16 -6.00 -64.17
N LYS A 535 -35.27 -6.17 -62.84
CA LYS A 535 -36.51 -6.37 -62.01
C LYS A 535 -36.08 -6.63 -60.54
N GLU A 536 -36.40 -5.83 -59.52
CA GLU A 536 -37.69 -5.32 -58.99
C GLU A 536 -38.48 -6.34 -58.16
N LYS A 537 -38.50 -6.21 -56.81
CA LYS A 537 -39.74 -5.97 -56.02
C LYS A 537 -39.59 -5.86 -54.47
N HIS A 538 -40.52 -5.08 -53.91
CA HIS A 538 -41.05 -5.00 -52.52
C HIS A 538 -40.14 -4.71 -51.31
N SER A 539 -40.26 -3.46 -50.84
CA SER A 539 -40.25 -3.10 -49.39
C SER A 539 -41.56 -3.50 -48.70
N PRO A 540 -41.66 -3.34 -47.37
CA PRO A 540 -42.45 -2.19 -46.89
C PRO A 540 -41.70 -1.30 -45.87
N SER A 541 -42.13 -0.05 -45.77
CA SER A 541 -41.53 0.99 -44.91
C SER A 541 -42.51 1.50 -43.85
N VAL A 542 -41.99 1.95 -42.71
CA VAL A 542 -42.74 2.72 -41.70
C VAL A 542 -41.95 3.98 -41.33
N LYS A 543 -42.69 5.04 -40.97
CA LYS A 543 -42.25 6.45 -40.91
C LYS A 543 -41.44 6.75 -39.63
N ILE A 544 -40.30 7.43 -39.75
CA ILE A 544 -40.13 8.90 -39.59
C ILE A 544 -40.74 9.45 -38.29
N ILE A 545 -39.89 10.03 -37.42
CA ILE A 545 -40.03 11.38 -36.84
C ILE A 545 -38.65 11.84 -36.35
N SER A 546 -38.29 13.08 -36.69
CA SER A 546 -37.26 13.88 -36.02
C SER A 546 -37.85 15.28 -35.80
N PRO A 547 -37.38 16.02 -34.78
CA PRO A 547 -36.99 17.40 -35.07
C PRO A 547 -35.77 17.91 -34.26
N LEU A 548 -34.92 18.64 -34.97
CA LEU A 548 -34.02 19.68 -34.45
C LEU A 548 -34.81 21.02 -34.36
N PRO A 549 -34.21 22.15 -33.91
CA PRO A 549 -33.46 22.36 -32.67
C PRO A 549 -33.98 23.63 -31.93
N LYS A 550 -33.37 24.00 -30.79
CA LYS A 550 -33.28 25.40 -30.31
C LYS A 550 -32.28 25.51 -29.15
N GLY A 551 -31.52 26.60 -29.11
CA GLY A 551 -30.62 26.95 -28.01
C GLY A 551 -30.73 28.44 -27.64
N ILE A 552 -30.21 28.83 -26.47
CA ILE A 552 -30.07 30.21 -25.99
C ILE A 552 -28.88 30.29 -25.00
N LYS A 553 -28.39 31.50 -24.70
CA LYS A 553 -27.05 31.77 -24.16
C LYS A 553 -27.01 32.08 -22.65
N ARG A 554 -25.87 31.76 -21.99
CA ARG A 554 -25.24 32.42 -20.81
C ARG A 554 -26.11 32.53 -19.52
N ASN A 555 -25.57 32.44 -18.29
CA ASN A 555 -24.38 33.13 -17.78
C ASN A 555 -23.84 32.52 -16.47
N ARG A 556 -22.78 33.12 -15.89
CA ARG A 556 -22.13 32.73 -14.61
C ARG A 556 -22.97 33.04 -13.36
N SER A 557 -22.85 32.19 -12.32
CA SER A 557 -22.42 32.58 -10.96
C SER A 557 -22.11 31.34 -10.10
N ALA A 558 -21.31 31.51 -9.04
CA ALA A 558 -21.03 30.44 -8.06
C ALA A 558 -22.01 30.53 -6.87
N SER A 559 -22.25 29.42 -6.17
CA SER A 559 -23.01 29.39 -4.91
C SER A 559 -22.61 28.17 -4.06
N VAL A 560 -22.52 28.38 -2.74
CA VAL A 560 -22.23 27.33 -1.76
C VAL A 560 -23.44 26.41 -1.62
N VAL A 561 -23.22 25.09 -1.60
CA VAL A 561 -24.28 24.08 -1.48
C VAL A 561 -24.37 23.59 -0.03
N SER A 562 -25.55 23.70 0.57
CA SER A 562 -25.87 23.10 1.87
C SER A 562 -26.44 21.68 1.68
N ILE A 563 -25.89 20.72 2.43
CA ILE A 563 -26.31 19.32 2.37
C ILE A 563 -27.64 19.14 3.13
N SER A 564 -28.56 18.34 2.58
CA SER A 564 -29.82 17.95 3.23
C SER A 564 -30.09 16.46 3.02
N PRO A 565 -30.56 15.71 4.04
CA PRO A 565 -30.63 14.25 3.97
C PRO A 565 -31.78 13.74 3.07
N PRO A 566 -31.58 12.63 2.33
CA PRO A 566 -32.60 12.05 1.46
C PRO A 566 -33.74 11.40 2.27
N SER A 567 -34.97 11.53 1.77
CA SER A 567 -36.15 10.97 2.44
C SER A 567 -36.21 9.43 2.31
N ARG A 568 -36.37 8.74 3.44
CA ARG A 568 -36.65 7.29 3.45
C ARG A 568 -37.97 6.99 2.74
N ARG A 569 -37.91 6.42 1.53
CA ARG A 569 -39.07 5.74 0.92
C ARG A 569 -39.32 4.41 1.62
N THR A 570 -40.36 4.37 2.45
CA THR A 570 -40.90 3.16 3.07
C THR A 570 -41.41 2.18 2.01
N LYS A 571 -40.77 1.00 1.89
CA LYS A 571 -41.40 -0.18 1.27
C LYS A 571 -42.33 -0.84 2.29
N GLN A 572 -43.60 -0.45 2.31
CA GLN A 572 -44.62 -1.11 3.13
C GLN A 572 -45.30 -2.25 2.36
N LYS A 573 -45.68 -3.32 3.07
CA LYS A 573 -46.26 -4.54 2.50
C LYS A 573 -47.66 -4.33 1.93
N VAL A 574 -47.92 -4.85 0.72
CA VAL A 574 -49.25 -5.26 0.24
C VAL A 574 -49.01 -6.55 -0.57
N HIS A 575 -49.17 -7.78 -0.06
CA HIS A 575 -50.38 -8.50 0.42
C HIS A 575 -51.46 -8.75 -0.65
N ILE A 576 -51.63 -10.05 -0.97
CA ILE A 576 -52.79 -10.57 -1.68
C ILE A 576 -54.00 -10.60 -0.73
N LYS A 577 -55.19 -10.36 -1.31
CA LYS A 577 -56.44 -9.99 -0.64
C LYS A 577 -57.04 -11.08 0.26
N ALA A 578 -57.70 -10.63 1.31
CA ALA A 578 -59.16 -10.72 1.35
C ALA A 578 -59.76 -9.31 1.19
N THR A 579 -60.96 -9.25 0.59
CA THR A 579 -61.98 -8.16 0.49
C THR A 579 -61.82 -6.89 1.36
N CYS A 580 -62.20 -5.66 0.96
CA CYS A 580 -62.82 -5.15 -0.29
C CYS A 580 -62.65 -3.60 -0.43
N SER A 581 -63.14 -3.02 -1.53
CA SER A 581 -63.08 -1.57 -1.90
C SER A 581 -64.48 -0.89 -1.70
N PRO A 582 -64.74 0.43 -1.97
CA PRO A 582 -63.91 1.43 -2.68
C PRO A 582 -63.93 2.93 -2.24
N SER A 583 -62.95 3.69 -2.77
CA SER A 583 -63.00 5.07 -3.31
C SER A 583 -63.60 6.30 -2.58
N LEU A 584 -62.78 7.39 -2.54
CA LEU A 584 -63.15 8.84 -2.55
C LEU A 584 -63.82 9.39 -1.26
N SER A 585 -63.77 10.69 -0.90
CA SER A 585 -63.36 11.90 -1.65
C SER A 585 -63.00 13.11 -0.74
N ILE A 586 -61.99 13.91 -1.14
CA ILE A 586 -61.92 15.41 -1.16
C ILE A 586 -61.91 16.19 0.21
N ILE A 587 -61.41 17.45 0.16
CA ILE A 587 -61.43 18.55 1.16
C ILE A 587 -60.36 18.54 2.29
N SER A 588 -59.16 19.05 1.95
CA SER A 588 -58.66 20.42 2.29
C SER A 588 -58.74 20.94 3.77
N PRO A 589 -58.48 22.24 4.10
CA PRO A 589 -57.48 22.60 5.15
C PRO A 589 -58.14 23.50 6.25
N PRO A 590 -57.50 24.45 7.00
CA PRO A 590 -56.11 24.93 7.04
C PRO A 590 -55.56 25.27 8.46
N ARG A 591 -54.54 26.15 8.50
CA ARG A 591 -54.27 27.30 9.43
C ARG A 591 -55.15 27.42 10.71
N ALA A 592 -54.66 27.92 11.85
CA ALA A 592 -53.77 29.08 11.95
C ALA A 592 -52.96 29.25 13.25
N SER A 593 -51.89 30.03 13.08
CA SER A 593 -51.03 30.75 14.02
C SER A 593 -51.70 31.80 14.94
N TYR A 594 -50.87 32.36 15.85
CA TYR A 594 -51.01 33.62 16.63
C TYR A 594 -51.70 33.49 18.01
N LYS A 595 -51.00 33.77 19.13
CA LYS A 595 -50.57 35.06 19.76
C LYS A 595 -51.73 35.81 20.45
N VAL A 596 -51.56 36.11 21.74
CA VAL A 596 -52.06 37.26 22.57
C VAL A 596 -51.91 36.89 24.06
N VAL A 597 -51.79 37.79 25.06
CA VAL A 597 -50.87 38.95 25.29
C VAL A 597 -51.09 39.48 26.73
N LYS A 598 -50.03 39.55 27.57
CA LYS A 598 -49.93 40.36 28.83
C LYS A 598 -51.02 40.09 29.94
N PRO A 599 -51.11 40.84 31.09
CA PRO A 599 -50.14 41.69 31.82
C PRO A 599 -50.00 41.34 33.35
N MET A 600 -49.16 42.13 34.07
CA MET A 600 -49.30 42.79 35.42
C MET A 600 -50.37 42.32 36.45
N SER A 601 -50.24 42.51 37.79
CA SER A 601 -49.13 42.93 38.70
C SER A 601 -49.57 42.99 40.19
N SER A 602 -48.66 42.73 41.15
CA SER A 602 -48.60 43.36 42.51
C SER A 602 -49.80 43.11 43.49
N PRO A 603 -49.92 43.71 44.70
CA PRO A 603 -48.93 44.02 45.76
C PRO A 603 -49.36 43.66 47.23
N LEU A 604 -48.44 43.89 48.19
CA LEU A 604 -48.63 44.46 49.56
C LEU A 604 -49.24 43.69 50.78
N SER A 605 -48.41 43.67 51.86
CA SER A 605 -48.76 44.01 53.27
C SER A 605 -49.39 42.92 54.20
N LYS A 606 -49.37 43.01 55.55
CA LYS A 606 -48.78 43.98 56.52
C LYS A 606 -48.63 43.36 57.96
N CYS A 607 -47.78 43.96 58.80
CA CYS A 607 -47.73 43.90 60.30
C CYS A 607 -47.54 42.54 61.03
N GLY A 608 -47.02 42.49 62.28
CA GLY A 608 -46.31 43.52 63.08
C GLY A 608 -46.42 43.33 64.62
N PHE A 609 -45.45 43.87 65.39
CA PHE A 609 -45.45 44.03 66.89
C PHE A 609 -45.39 42.69 67.70
N MET A 610 -44.82 42.52 68.93
CA MET A 610 -44.00 43.32 69.88
C MET A 610 -43.31 42.32 70.90
N GLN A 611 -42.57 42.60 72.01
CA GLN A 611 -42.18 43.82 72.76
C GLN A 611 -40.79 43.80 73.49
N GLN A 612 -40.74 43.49 74.80
CA GLN A 612 -39.71 43.74 75.85
C GLN A 612 -39.84 42.60 76.92
N SER A 613 -38.97 42.34 77.93
CA SER A 613 -37.65 42.83 78.39
C SER A 613 -37.05 41.91 79.48
N SER A 614 -35.80 42.18 79.89
CA SER A 614 -35.21 42.02 81.26
C SER A 614 -35.03 40.62 81.92
N GLY A 615 -33.82 40.40 82.48
CA GLY A 615 -33.44 39.27 83.35
C GLY A 615 -31.94 39.30 83.71
N THR A 616 -31.52 38.83 84.88
CA THR A 616 -30.17 39.09 85.46
C THR A 616 -29.43 37.80 85.90
N ARG A 617 -28.10 37.91 86.10
CA ARG A 617 -27.05 36.97 86.61
C ARG A 617 -27.52 36.06 87.78
N VAL A 618 -26.89 34.93 88.17
CA VAL A 618 -25.44 34.54 88.30
C VAL A 618 -25.24 32.97 88.13
N PRO A 619 -24.06 32.32 88.35
CA PRO A 619 -23.69 31.03 87.71
C PRO A 619 -23.44 29.81 88.66
N MET A 620 -22.73 28.77 88.13
CA MET A 620 -22.27 27.49 88.73
C MET A 620 -23.36 26.39 88.85
N GLU A 621 -23.08 25.08 88.69
CA GLU A 621 -21.82 24.34 88.45
C GLU A 621 -22.02 23.15 87.45
N CYS A 622 -21.01 22.28 87.27
CA CYS A 622 -20.83 21.39 86.11
C CYS A 622 -21.61 20.05 86.11
N ALA A 623 -21.93 19.54 84.91
CA ALA A 623 -22.14 18.11 84.65
C ALA A 623 -21.84 17.70 83.18
N ALA A 624 -21.16 16.55 83.02
CA ALA A 624 -21.01 15.69 81.82
C ALA A 624 -20.68 16.31 80.44
N VAL A 625 -19.51 15.92 79.89
CA VAL A 625 -19.19 16.03 78.45
C VAL A 625 -19.75 14.82 77.68
N PRO A 626 -20.42 14.98 76.52
CA PRO A 626 -20.87 13.86 75.69
C PRO A 626 -19.71 13.10 75.03
N VAL A 627 -19.85 11.78 74.88
CA VAL A 627 -18.83 10.92 74.25
C VAL A 627 -18.69 11.24 72.75
N PRO A 628 -17.46 11.38 72.21
CA PRO A 628 -17.27 11.62 70.77
C PRO A 628 -17.77 10.46 69.90
N GLY A 629 -18.49 10.77 68.82
CA GLY A 629 -18.73 9.85 67.70
C GLY A 629 -20.19 9.45 67.44
N VAL A 630 -21.12 9.66 68.38
CA VAL A 630 -22.55 9.38 68.17
C VAL A 630 -23.28 10.63 67.65
N VAL A 631 -24.00 10.48 66.56
CA VAL A 631 -24.81 11.55 65.94
C VAL A 631 -26.16 11.66 66.66
N SER A 632 -26.32 12.70 67.46
CA SER A 632 -27.56 13.04 68.19
C SER A 632 -28.15 14.37 67.74
N GLU A 633 -29.38 14.66 68.19
CA GLU A 633 -29.93 16.02 68.13
C GLU A 633 -29.00 17.00 68.85
N GLY A 634 -28.79 18.19 68.25
CA GLY A 634 -27.80 19.17 68.70
C GLY A 634 -26.39 19.01 68.11
N SER A 635 -26.06 17.90 67.43
CA SER A 635 -24.74 17.71 66.80
C SER A 635 -24.47 18.77 65.72
N PHE A 636 -23.29 19.41 65.75
CA PHE A 636 -22.90 20.45 64.80
C PHE A 636 -21.66 20.06 63.98
N TYR A 637 -21.69 20.38 62.69
CA TYR A 637 -20.66 20.08 61.71
C TYR A 637 -20.29 21.33 60.90
N LYS A 638 -19.02 21.43 60.48
CA LYS A 638 -18.51 22.53 59.67
C LYS A 638 -18.99 22.43 58.23
N THR A 639 -19.04 21.22 57.65
CA THR A 639 -19.54 20.98 56.29
C THR A 639 -20.73 20.02 56.27
N LEU A 640 -21.47 20.00 55.17
CA LEU A 640 -22.58 19.07 54.98
C LEU A 640 -22.07 17.65 54.72
N GLU A 641 -20.89 17.57 54.10
CA GLU A 641 -20.16 16.36 53.73
C GLU A 641 -19.66 15.64 54.98
N GLU A 642 -19.18 16.40 55.99
CA GLU A 642 -18.81 15.91 57.33
C GLU A 642 -20.03 15.36 58.08
N ALA A 643 -21.13 16.12 58.13
CA ALA A 643 -22.40 15.67 58.73
C ALA A 643 -22.94 14.39 58.06
N GLN A 644 -22.89 14.34 56.72
CA GLN A 644 -23.29 13.20 55.93
C GLN A 644 -22.40 11.97 56.18
N ALA A 645 -21.08 12.15 56.29
CA ALA A 645 -20.15 11.08 56.58
C ALA A 645 -20.41 10.47 57.96
N ALA A 646 -20.64 11.30 58.98
CA ALA A 646 -20.99 10.83 60.32
C ALA A 646 -22.32 10.05 60.35
N ILE A 647 -23.38 10.58 59.73
CA ILE A 647 -24.69 9.92 59.63
C ILE A 647 -24.57 8.55 58.92
N TYR A 648 -23.82 8.49 57.82
CA TYR A 648 -23.63 7.23 57.09
C TYR A 648 -22.70 6.26 57.80
N ALA A 649 -21.70 6.70 58.55
CA ALA A 649 -20.83 5.81 59.34
C ALA A 649 -21.61 5.11 60.47
N GLN A 650 -22.50 5.83 61.15
CA GLN A 650 -23.36 5.25 62.20
C GLN A 650 -24.35 4.24 61.63
N GLU A 651 -24.92 4.48 60.44
CA GLU A 651 -25.87 3.57 59.79
C GLU A 651 -25.22 2.44 58.97
N GLU A 652 -23.95 2.54 58.57
CA GLU A 652 -23.20 1.43 57.94
C GLU A 652 -22.95 0.30 58.97
N GLN A 653 -22.88 0.62 60.27
CA GLN A 653 -22.88 -0.37 61.37
C GLN A 653 -24.22 -1.13 61.46
N ILE A 654 -25.34 -0.40 61.39
CA ILE A 654 -26.73 -0.94 61.49
C ILE A 654 -27.17 -1.60 60.17
N GLY A 655 -26.53 -1.26 59.05
CA GLY A 655 -26.71 -1.88 57.74
C GLY A 655 -27.97 -1.46 56.99
N GLN A 656 -28.47 -0.24 57.21
CA GLN A 656 -29.63 0.29 56.49
C GLN A 656 -29.21 1.25 55.37
N VAL A 657 -30.02 1.34 54.33
CA VAL A 657 -29.76 2.21 53.17
C VAL A 657 -30.54 3.51 53.31
N TRP A 658 -29.88 4.66 53.13
CA TRP A 658 -30.46 5.98 53.41
C TRP A 658 -30.45 6.93 52.21
N VAL A 659 -31.63 7.47 51.90
CA VAL A 659 -31.90 8.41 50.79
C VAL A 659 -31.88 9.87 51.27
N LYS A 660 -31.56 10.80 50.36
CA LYS A 660 -31.39 12.23 50.66
C LYS A 660 -32.50 13.08 50.03
N ASN A 661 -33.24 13.82 50.85
CA ASN A 661 -34.23 14.81 50.42
C ASN A 661 -33.72 16.23 50.73
N GLN A 662 -33.64 17.10 49.71
CA GLN A 662 -33.18 18.49 49.86
C GLN A 662 -34.35 19.47 49.98
N SER A 663 -34.24 20.43 50.89
CA SER A 663 -35.11 21.62 50.95
C SER A 663 -34.26 22.88 50.80
N LYS A 664 -34.59 23.71 49.81
CA LYS A 664 -33.88 24.95 49.44
C LYS A 664 -34.70 26.18 49.84
N THR A 665 -34.03 27.31 50.05
CA THR A 665 -34.69 28.62 50.19
C THR A 665 -35.19 29.11 48.83
N LYS A 666 -36.03 30.17 48.80
CA LYS A 666 -36.47 30.81 47.55
C LYS A 666 -35.30 31.33 46.69
N GLY A 667 -34.12 31.56 47.28
CA GLY A 667 -32.88 31.93 46.58
C GLY A 667 -31.98 30.73 46.20
N GLY A 668 -32.54 29.52 46.09
CA GLY A 668 -31.83 28.32 45.62
C GLY A 668 -30.82 27.68 46.59
N GLN A 669 -30.36 28.41 47.62
CA GLN A 669 -29.44 27.89 48.63
C GLN A 669 -30.09 26.79 49.47
N LEU A 670 -29.33 25.74 49.81
CA LEU A 670 -29.82 24.64 50.64
C LEU A 670 -30.11 25.11 52.08
N LYS A 671 -31.32 24.86 52.57
CA LYS A 671 -31.80 25.21 53.92
C LYS A 671 -31.71 24.01 54.87
N LYS A 672 -32.17 22.85 54.40
CA LYS A 672 -32.25 21.60 55.17
C LYS A 672 -31.96 20.41 54.25
N MET A 673 -31.08 19.53 54.70
CA MET A 673 -30.92 18.18 54.17
C MET A 673 -31.67 17.23 55.09
N THR A 674 -32.47 16.33 54.53
CA THR A 674 -33.16 15.28 55.28
C THR A 674 -32.69 13.93 54.78
N PHE A 675 -31.95 13.21 55.60
CA PHE A 675 -31.60 11.82 55.36
C PHE A 675 -32.76 10.96 55.89
N ARG A 676 -33.22 9.96 55.14
CA ARG A 676 -34.29 9.03 55.56
C ARG A 676 -33.93 7.60 55.19
N CYS A 677 -34.46 6.61 55.92
CA CYS A 677 -34.40 5.23 55.45
C CYS A 677 -34.99 5.08 54.03
N ASN A 678 -34.41 4.21 53.19
CA ASN A 678 -34.90 3.89 51.86
C ASN A 678 -36.34 3.32 51.88
N GLN A 679 -36.73 2.65 52.97
CA GLN A 679 -38.07 2.07 53.16
C GLN A 679 -39.11 3.06 53.74
N HIS A 680 -38.81 4.37 53.81
CA HIS A 680 -39.64 5.36 54.51
C HIS A 680 -41.02 5.67 53.92
N SER A 681 -41.31 5.19 52.72
CA SER A 681 -42.62 5.36 52.09
C SER A 681 -43.45 4.10 52.22
N LEU A 682 -44.77 4.22 52.14
CA LEU A 682 -45.65 3.07 51.99
C LEU A 682 -45.54 2.51 50.55
N PRO A 683 -45.86 1.22 50.33
CA PRO A 683 -46.05 0.68 48.99
C PRO A 683 -47.16 1.44 48.26
N ASN A 684 -46.88 1.90 47.04
CA ASN A 684 -47.87 2.52 46.18
C ASN A 684 -47.87 1.76 44.84
N PRO A 685 -48.77 0.78 44.65
CA PRO A 685 -48.79 -0.07 43.45
C PRO A 685 -49.35 0.71 42.26
N LYS A 686 -48.47 1.41 41.54
CA LYS A 686 -48.79 2.01 40.25
C LYS A 686 -48.68 0.98 39.13
N HIS A 687 -49.82 0.41 38.79
CA HIS A 687 -50.00 -0.41 37.58
C HIS A 687 -50.43 0.49 36.43
N ASP A 688 -49.99 0.16 35.21
CA ASP A 688 -50.42 0.86 34.00
C ASP A 688 -51.72 0.23 33.48
N VAL A 689 -52.70 1.05 33.11
CA VAL A 689 -54.08 0.61 32.85
C VAL A 689 -54.19 -0.16 31.52
N GLY A 690 -53.17 -0.07 30.66
CA GLY A 690 -53.07 -0.82 29.40
C GLY A 690 -52.34 -2.17 29.49
N VAL A 691 -51.99 -2.66 30.69
CA VAL A 691 -51.28 -3.94 30.88
C VAL A 691 -52.21 -4.97 31.51
N ASP A 692 -52.13 -6.23 31.05
CA ASP A 692 -52.92 -7.33 31.60
C ASP A 692 -52.55 -7.59 33.09
N PRO A 693 -53.53 -7.68 34.01
CA PRO A 693 -53.29 -8.05 35.40
C PRO A 693 -52.46 -9.33 35.62
N ALA A 694 -52.46 -10.28 34.67
CA ALA A 694 -51.64 -11.49 34.70
C ALA A 694 -50.15 -11.24 34.38
N GLU A 695 -49.81 -10.19 33.61
CA GLU A 695 -48.41 -9.83 33.32
C GLU A 695 -47.81 -8.87 34.37
N HIS A 696 -48.58 -8.46 35.38
CA HIS A 696 -48.09 -7.64 36.48
C HIS A 696 -47.06 -8.40 37.34
N ARG A 697 -45.77 -8.10 37.13
CA ARG A 697 -44.65 -8.60 37.94
C ARG A 697 -44.95 -8.52 39.45
N HIS A 698 -45.08 -9.67 40.10
CA HIS A 698 -45.34 -9.82 41.53
C HIS A 698 -44.12 -9.45 42.41
N GLY A 699 -43.65 -8.21 42.31
CA GLY A 699 -42.55 -7.69 43.12
C GLY A 699 -42.99 -7.35 44.55
N LYS A 700 -42.41 -8.03 45.54
CA LYS A 700 -42.57 -7.63 46.95
C LYS A 700 -41.90 -6.26 47.17
N SER A 701 -42.66 -5.27 47.62
CA SER A 701 -42.16 -3.92 47.83
C SER A 701 -41.45 -3.80 49.18
N GLY A 702 -40.12 -3.61 49.16
CA GLY A 702 -39.31 -3.28 50.34
C GLY A 702 -39.53 -1.85 50.81
N ARG A 703 -40.75 -1.57 51.31
CA ARG A 703 -41.26 -0.27 51.72
C ARG A 703 -42.24 -0.46 52.87
N THR A 704 -41.88 -0.01 54.06
CA THR A 704 -42.60 -0.28 55.32
C THR A 704 -43.14 0.98 55.99
N GLY A 705 -43.04 2.15 55.33
CA GLY A 705 -43.37 3.43 55.97
C GLY A 705 -42.43 3.78 57.14
N CYS A 706 -41.17 3.35 57.08
CA CYS A 706 -40.18 3.56 58.14
C CYS A 706 -39.98 5.05 58.49
N GLN A 707 -40.07 5.43 59.75
CA GLN A 707 -39.97 6.84 60.17
C GLN A 707 -38.53 7.31 60.48
N ALA A 708 -37.55 6.39 60.50
CA ALA A 708 -36.14 6.71 60.76
C ALA A 708 -35.61 7.79 59.79
N HIS A 709 -35.20 8.92 60.35
CA HIS A 709 -34.70 10.07 59.61
C HIS A 709 -33.86 11.03 60.46
N VAL A 710 -32.93 11.71 59.78
CA VAL A 710 -32.06 12.74 60.36
C VAL A 710 -32.24 14.05 59.59
N ASN A 711 -32.56 15.10 60.33
CA ASN A 711 -32.85 16.44 59.82
C ASN A 711 -31.65 17.36 60.06
N VAL A 712 -30.81 17.60 59.06
CA VAL A 712 -29.68 18.53 59.17
C VAL A 712 -30.06 19.89 58.58
N CYS A 713 -30.13 20.93 59.41
CA CYS A 713 -30.44 22.29 58.99
C CYS A 713 -29.18 23.16 58.95
N ARG A 714 -29.11 24.12 58.03
CA ARG A 714 -28.01 25.08 57.96
C ARG A 714 -28.13 26.07 59.12
N ASN A 715 -27.06 26.23 59.88
CA ASN A 715 -26.98 27.15 61.03
C ASN A 715 -25.71 28.00 60.93
N GLY A 716 -25.88 29.29 60.60
CA GLY A 716 -24.76 30.18 60.32
C GLY A 716 -23.84 29.65 59.22
N ALA A 717 -22.55 29.48 59.56
CA ALA A 717 -21.53 28.96 58.65
C ALA A 717 -21.53 27.43 58.51
N GLY A 718 -22.23 26.69 59.37
CA GLY A 718 -22.22 25.22 59.40
C GLY A 718 -23.60 24.57 59.42
N TRP A 719 -23.67 23.35 59.96
CA TRP A 719 -24.81 22.45 59.84
C TRP A 719 -25.15 21.80 61.18
N LEU A 720 -26.40 21.90 61.62
CA LEU A 720 -26.90 21.41 62.90
C LEU A 720 -27.90 20.27 62.69
N VAL A 721 -27.76 19.19 63.45
CA VAL A 721 -28.75 18.11 63.54
C VAL A 721 -29.93 18.57 64.40
N THR A 722 -31.07 18.76 63.75
CA THR A 722 -32.33 19.28 64.34
C THR A 722 -33.38 18.22 64.62
N THR A 723 -33.16 16.99 64.15
CA THR A 723 -33.94 15.80 64.53
C THR A 723 -33.11 14.56 64.19
N ALA A 724 -33.13 13.51 65.00
CA ALA A 724 -32.40 12.27 64.76
C ALA A 724 -33.17 11.05 65.30
N ASP A 725 -34.12 10.55 64.50
CA ASP A 725 -34.79 9.29 64.79
C ASP A 725 -34.08 8.14 64.05
N TRP A 726 -33.53 7.20 64.80
CA TRP A 726 -32.80 6.03 64.33
C TRP A 726 -33.63 4.74 64.41
N ARG A 727 -34.93 4.82 64.73
CA ARG A 727 -35.79 3.65 64.95
C ARG A 727 -36.35 3.08 63.65
N HIS A 728 -35.68 2.06 63.12
CA HIS A 728 -36.16 1.32 61.95
C HIS A 728 -37.27 0.33 62.32
N ASN A 729 -38.29 0.19 61.46
CA ASN A 729 -39.41 -0.76 61.65
C ASN A 729 -39.27 -2.04 60.81
N HIS A 730 -38.04 -2.37 60.40
CA HIS A 730 -37.70 -3.51 59.56
C HIS A 730 -36.26 -3.97 59.85
N GLU A 731 -35.95 -5.20 59.45
CA GLU A 731 -34.62 -5.81 59.57
C GLU A 731 -33.54 -5.11 58.71
N ARG A 732 -32.30 -5.56 58.88
CA ARG A 732 -31.09 -5.03 58.22
C ARG A 732 -31.17 -5.16 56.69
N THR A 733 -31.13 -4.03 55.98
CA THR A 733 -31.28 -3.99 54.50
C THR A 733 -30.04 -4.51 53.74
N VAL A 734 -28.85 -4.42 54.34
CA VAL A 734 -27.58 -4.93 53.79
C VAL A 734 -26.99 -5.97 54.75
N PRO A 735 -26.96 -7.27 54.42
CA PRO A 735 -26.49 -8.33 55.32
C PRO A 735 -25.12 -8.06 55.96
N ASP A 736 -24.84 -8.67 57.11
CA ASP A 736 -23.57 -8.49 57.81
C ASP A 736 -22.36 -8.87 56.91
N GLY A 737 -21.34 -8.02 56.91
CA GLY A 737 -20.21 -8.08 55.97
C GLY A 737 -20.49 -7.53 54.56
N GLY A 738 -21.74 -7.24 54.20
CA GLY A 738 -22.12 -6.65 52.92
C GLY A 738 -21.85 -5.13 52.84
N SER A 739 -21.39 -4.66 51.69
CA SER A 739 -21.11 -3.22 51.45
C SER A 739 -22.28 -2.49 50.78
N VAL A 740 -22.59 -1.27 51.23
CA VAL A 740 -23.60 -0.40 50.61
C VAL A 740 -23.21 -0.05 49.16
N ARG A 741 -24.14 -0.24 48.21
CA ARG A 741 -23.94 0.11 46.79
C ARG A 741 -23.72 1.63 46.63
N ARG A 742 -22.59 2.03 46.04
CA ARG A 742 -22.25 3.42 45.74
C ARG A 742 -22.32 3.68 44.22
N PRO A 743 -22.70 4.89 43.75
CA PRO A 743 -22.63 5.24 42.34
C PRO A 743 -21.17 5.29 41.86
N PRO A 744 -20.89 5.03 40.57
CA PRO A 744 -19.55 5.17 40.00
C PRO A 744 -19.01 6.60 40.09
N THR A 745 -17.69 6.76 40.17
CA THR A 745 -17.04 8.08 40.09
C THR A 745 -16.96 8.58 38.64
N GLN A 746 -16.75 9.88 38.45
CA GLN A 746 -16.59 10.46 37.11
C GLN A 746 -15.36 9.90 36.36
N GLU A 747 -14.29 9.61 37.08
CA GLU A 747 -13.06 8.99 36.58
C GLU A 747 -13.27 7.52 36.17
N GLN A 748 -14.03 6.76 36.96
CA GLN A 748 -14.47 5.41 36.57
C GLN A 748 -15.35 5.46 35.32
N CYS A 749 -16.25 6.44 35.23
CA CYS A 749 -17.09 6.64 34.06
C CYS A 749 -16.28 6.97 32.79
N SER A 750 -15.29 7.86 32.86
CA SER A 750 -14.48 8.22 31.68
C SER A 750 -13.56 7.08 31.23
N VAL A 751 -12.89 6.37 32.14
CA VAL A 751 -12.06 5.20 31.80
C VAL A 751 -12.91 4.10 31.15
N ILE A 752 -14.09 3.80 31.70
CA ILE A 752 -15.00 2.79 31.11
C ILE A 752 -15.58 3.29 29.77
N ALA A 753 -15.88 4.57 29.63
CA ALA A 753 -16.39 5.14 28.38
C ALA A 753 -15.37 4.99 27.25
N ASN A 754 -14.11 5.41 27.48
CA ASN A 754 -13.03 5.30 26.51
C ASN A 754 -12.79 3.83 26.10
N LEU A 755 -12.67 2.91 27.06
CA LEU A 755 -12.53 1.48 26.78
C LEU A 755 -13.75 0.86 26.08
N ALA A 756 -14.93 1.48 26.17
CA ALA A 756 -16.13 1.03 25.47
C ALA A 756 -16.25 1.55 24.04
N THR A 757 -15.50 2.59 23.65
CA THR A 757 -15.54 3.27 22.34
C THR A 757 -14.23 3.23 21.56
N MET A 758 -13.13 2.71 22.13
CA MET A 758 -11.84 2.54 21.45
C MET A 758 -11.95 1.78 20.11
N SER A 759 -11.30 2.32 19.08
CA SER A 759 -11.28 1.77 17.71
C SER A 759 -10.45 0.50 17.56
N GLN A 760 -9.39 0.33 18.35
CA GLN A 760 -8.45 -0.79 18.24
C GLN A 760 -8.94 -2.12 18.85
N GLY A 761 -10.10 -2.15 19.51
CA GLY A 761 -10.63 -3.42 20.04
C GLY A 761 -11.94 -3.31 20.82
N ASN A 762 -12.87 -4.21 20.56
CA ASN A 762 -14.13 -4.33 21.30
C ASN A 762 -13.92 -5.02 22.66
N PHE A 763 -13.42 -4.28 23.65
CA PHE A 763 -13.26 -4.81 25.02
C PHE A 763 -14.58 -5.35 25.60
N MET A 764 -14.53 -6.58 26.10
CA MET A 764 -15.64 -7.21 26.80
C MET A 764 -15.82 -6.62 28.20
N ARG A 765 -17.05 -6.66 28.73
CA ARG A 765 -17.39 -6.23 30.10
C ARG A 765 -16.46 -6.85 31.17
N THR A 766 -16.03 -8.10 30.95
CA THR A 766 -15.08 -8.81 31.81
C THR A 766 -13.69 -8.19 31.79
N GLN A 767 -13.15 -7.88 30.61
CA GLN A 767 -11.84 -7.24 30.45
C GLN A 767 -11.84 -5.82 31.05
N ILE A 768 -12.85 -5.01 30.74
CA ILE A 768 -13.01 -3.68 31.36
C ILE A 768 -13.16 -3.80 32.88
N GLY A 769 -13.91 -4.79 33.37
CA GLY A 769 -14.02 -5.06 34.80
C GLY A 769 -12.70 -5.42 35.48
N THR A 770 -11.84 -6.20 34.83
CA THR A 770 -10.49 -6.48 35.32
C THR A 770 -9.61 -5.23 35.34
N ILE A 771 -9.62 -4.42 34.26
CA ILE A 771 -8.86 -3.17 34.19
C ILE A 771 -9.30 -2.20 35.31
N VAL A 772 -10.61 -2.00 35.47
CA VAL A 772 -11.19 -1.15 36.52
C VAL A 772 -10.93 -1.68 37.93
N LYS A 773 -10.85 -3.01 38.11
CA LYS A 773 -10.48 -3.61 39.41
C LYS A 773 -9.00 -3.42 39.75
N ASN A 774 -8.14 -3.33 38.74
CA ASN A 774 -6.67 -3.25 38.90
C ASN A 774 -6.13 -1.81 38.84
N GLN A 775 -6.98 -0.80 38.61
CA GLN A 775 -6.62 0.63 38.62
C GLN A 775 -6.35 1.12 40.06
N PRO A 776 -5.14 1.60 40.40
CA PRO A 776 -4.79 1.99 41.77
C PRO A 776 -5.61 3.15 42.35
N SER A 777 -6.17 4.04 41.53
CA SER A 777 -7.05 5.13 41.99
C SER A 777 -8.45 4.64 42.40
N PHE A 778 -8.88 3.45 41.98
CA PHE A 778 -10.25 2.97 42.13
C PHE A 778 -10.43 2.16 43.43
N GLN A 779 -10.52 2.88 44.55
CA GLN A 779 -10.64 2.36 45.93
C GLN A 779 -11.72 1.29 46.18
N LYS A 780 -12.74 1.16 45.33
CA LYS A 780 -13.72 0.07 45.36
C LYS A 780 -14.09 -0.37 43.94
N ALA A 781 -14.12 -1.69 43.72
CA ALA A 781 -14.53 -2.28 42.45
C ALA A 781 -16.01 -1.99 42.13
N LEU A 782 -16.31 -1.84 40.84
CA LEU A 782 -17.68 -1.64 40.36
C LEU A 782 -18.39 -2.96 40.07
N GLU A 783 -19.69 -2.98 40.32
CA GLU A 783 -20.54 -4.11 39.97
C GLU A 783 -20.65 -4.28 38.45
N PRO A 784 -20.73 -5.52 37.91
CA PRO A 784 -20.73 -5.73 36.46
C PRO A 784 -21.88 -5.03 35.72
N HIS A 785 -23.03 -4.82 36.39
CA HIS A 785 -24.16 -4.07 35.83
C HIS A 785 -23.89 -2.55 35.73
N GLN A 786 -23.07 -1.98 36.61
CA GLN A 786 -22.67 -0.58 36.54
C GLN A 786 -21.75 -0.36 35.33
N ILE A 787 -20.78 -1.26 35.14
CA ILE A 787 -19.88 -1.26 33.97
C ILE A 787 -20.70 -1.39 32.68
N SER A 788 -21.63 -2.35 32.60
CA SER A 788 -22.54 -2.48 31.45
C SER A 788 -23.37 -1.23 31.19
N ASN A 789 -23.89 -0.56 32.22
CA ASN A 789 -24.67 0.66 32.05
C ASN A 789 -23.82 1.82 31.50
N ILE A 790 -22.58 2.00 31.97
CA ILE A 790 -21.66 3.02 31.45
C ILE A 790 -21.25 2.70 30.02
N MET A 791 -20.88 1.45 29.70
CA MET A 791 -20.59 1.00 28.32
C MET A 791 -21.78 1.30 27.39
N CYS A 792 -23.00 1.00 27.83
CA CYS A 792 -24.22 1.27 27.06
C CYS A 792 -24.61 2.74 27.01
N GLN A 793 -24.06 3.61 27.88
CA GLN A 793 -24.22 5.07 27.81
C GLN A 793 -23.21 5.66 26.84
N ALA A 794 -21.91 5.41 27.03
CA ALA A 794 -20.85 5.86 26.11
C ALA A 794 -21.08 5.42 24.65
N ARG A 795 -21.56 4.18 24.42
CA ARG A 795 -21.93 3.69 23.09
C ARG A 795 -23.24 4.23 22.53
N ARG A 796 -24.07 4.91 23.33
CA ARG A 796 -25.21 5.71 22.85
C ARG A 796 -24.75 7.13 22.53
N ASP A 797 -23.93 7.72 23.40
CA ASP A 797 -23.44 9.09 23.23
C ASP A 797 -22.56 9.20 21.97
N ALA A 798 -21.58 8.31 21.80
CA ALA A 798 -20.78 8.26 20.57
C ALA A 798 -21.62 8.06 19.28
N ARG A 799 -22.77 7.36 19.35
CA ARG A 799 -23.70 7.25 18.21
C ARG A 799 -24.50 8.54 17.98
N ASN A 800 -24.87 9.23 19.06
CA ASN A 800 -25.49 10.55 18.97
C ASN A 800 -24.51 11.56 18.36
N ASP A 801 -23.23 11.51 18.74
CA ASP A 801 -22.17 12.38 18.22
C ASP A 801 -21.94 12.13 16.71
N ILE A 802 -21.83 10.87 16.29
CA ILE A 802 -21.82 10.49 14.86
C ILE A 802 -23.06 11.03 14.14
N GLN A 803 -24.24 10.94 14.76
CA GLN A 803 -25.50 11.42 14.16
C GLN A 803 -25.59 12.96 14.10
N VAL A 804 -24.97 13.68 15.05
CA VAL A 804 -24.83 15.15 15.05
C VAL A 804 -23.84 15.61 13.97
N LEU A 805 -22.77 14.85 13.75
CA LEU A 805 -21.81 15.08 12.65
C LEU A 805 -22.37 14.70 11.26
N GLY A 806 -23.60 14.19 11.18
CA GLY A 806 -24.30 13.89 9.93
C GLY A 806 -24.20 12.43 9.45
N GLY A 807 -23.67 11.53 10.28
CA GLY A 807 -23.55 10.10 10.01
C GLY A 807 -22.13 9.62 9.76
N ASP A 808 -21.94 8.29 9.70
CA ASP A 808 -20.63 7.63 9.68
C ASP A 808 -19.74 8.11 8.52
N VAL A 809 -20.33 8.38 7.36
CA VAL A 809 -19.65 8.89 6.15
C VAL A 809 -18.92 10.21 6.41
N ASN A 810 -19.54 11.15 7.14
CA ASN A 810 -18.92 12.43 7.45
C ASN A 810 -17.77 12.27 8.43
N VAL A 811 -17.91 11.38 9.42
CA VAL A 811 -16.86 11.08 10.40
C VAL A 811 -15.66 10.40 9.73
N ILE A 812 -15.90 9.51 8.76
CA ILE A 812 -14.85 8.90 7.92
C ILE A 812 -14.17 9.98 7.07
N ALA A 813 -14.93 10.84 6.39
CA ALA A 813 -14.37 11.91 5.55
C ALA A 813 -13.55 12.95 6.36
N GLU A 814 -13.95 13.25 7.60
CA GLU A 814 -13.18 14.11 8.50
C GLU A 814 -11.90 13.42 8.99
N THR A 815 -12.00 12.12 9.32
CA THR A 815 -10.85 11.31 9.75
C THR A 815 -9.82 11.18 8.63
N LEU A 816 -10.24 10.97 7.39
CA LEU A 816 -9.35 10.88 6.23
C LEU A 816 -8.68 12.22 5.92
N ARG A 817 -9.40 13.35 6.01
CA ARG A 817 -8.80 14.68 5.80
C ARG A 817 -7.72 14.99 6.84
N ARG A 818 -8.00 14.68 8.11
CA ARG A 818 -7.01 14.79 9.19
C ARG A 818 -5.80 13.86 8.97
N ARG A 819 -5.99 12.66 8.40
CA ARG A 819 -4.89 11.72 8.04
C ARG A 819 -4.08 12.18 6.82
N GLU A 820 -4.68 12.92 5.88
CA GLU A 820 -3.93 13.58 4.81
C GLU A 820 -3.04 14.70 5.37
N GLU A 821 -3.57 15.51 6.30
CA GLU A 821 -2.83 16.61 6.95
C GLU A 821 -1.74 16.14 7.94
N GLU A 822 -2.01 15.13 8.77
CA GLU A 822 -1.10 14.64 9.81
C GLU A 822 -0.10 13.57 9.32
N GLU A 823 -0.51 12.69 8.40
CA GLU A 823 0.22 11.46 8.04
C GLU A 823 0.46 11.31 6.53
N GLY A 824 0.13 12.33 5.72
CA GLY A 824 0.39 12.33 4.28
C GLY A 824 -0.39 11.26 3.48
N TRP A 825 -1.52 10.78 4.00
CA TRP A 825 -2.44 9.90 3.26
C TRP A 825 -3.01 10.62 2.03
N ARG A 826 -3.53 9.85 1.07
CA ARG A 826 -4.35 10.38 -0.04
C ARG A 826 -5.75 9.78 0.03
N PHE A 827 -6.77 10.59 -0.20
CA PHE A 827 -8.14 10.12 -0.31
C PHE A 827 -8.99 10.98 -1.25
N ASN A 828 -9.84 10.33 -2.03
CA ASN A 828 -10.75 10.98 -2.96
C ASN A 828 -12.20 10.52 -2.67
N LEU A 829 -13.17 11.42 -2.83
CA LEU A 829 -14.59 11.14 -2.59
C LEU A 829 -15.41 11.33 -3.87
N LYS A 830 -16.18 10.31 -4.26
CA LYS A 830 -17.18 10.42 -5.34
C LYS A 830 -18.55 10.72 -4.74
N VAL A 831 -19.16 11.83 -5.14
CA VAL A 831 -20.46 12.30 -4.67
C VAL A 831 -21.50 12.18 -5.79
N ASN A 832 -22.73 11.79 -5.47
CA ASN A 832 -23.84 11.71 -6.43
C ASN A 832 -24.62 13.04 -6.54
N GLU A 833 -25.58 13.09 -7.47
CA GLU A 833 -26.43 14.27 -7.73
C GLU A 833 -27.20 14.77 -6.49
N ALA A 834 -27.44 13.90 -5.50
CA ALA A 834 -28.12 14.22 -4.25
C ALA A 834 -27.15 14.62 -3.11
N GLY A 835 -25.88 14.92 -3.43
CA GLY A 835 -24.88 15.33 -2.44
C GLY A 835 -24.42 14.21 -1.49
N THR A 836 -24.73 12.94 -1.81
CA THR A 836 -24.35 11.78 -0.98
C THR A 836 -23.08 11.14 -1.52
N VAL A 837 -22.11 10.82 -0.66
CA VAL A 837 -20.91 10.08 -1.04
C VAL A 837 -21.29 8.66 -1.43
N VAL A 838 -20.83 8.21 -2.61
CA VAL A 838 -21.09 6.87 -3.17
C VAL A 838 -19.82 6.05 -3.38
N ILE A 839 -18.64 6.68 -3.40
CA ILE A 839 -17.34 5.98 -3.32
C ILE A 839 -16.40 6.78 -2.43
N ILE A 840 -15.67 6.08 -1.55
CA ILE A 840 -14.52 6.57 -0.80
C ILE A 840 -13.30 5.78 -1.30
N TRP A 841 -12.30 6.45 -1.85
CA TRP A 841 -11.02 5.84 -2.27
C TRP A 841 -9.90 6.40 -1.42
N TRP A 842 -8.96 5.57 -0.94
CA TRP A 842 -7.85 6.03 -0.10
C TRP A 842 -6.62 5.11 -0.14
N GLN A 843 -5.48 5.68 0.24
CA GLN A 843 -4.19 5.01 0.43
C GLN A 843 -3.37 5.75 1.49
N THR A 844 -2.56 5.02 2.27
CA THR A 844 -1.55 5.65 3.16
C THR A 844 -0.38 6.21 2.34
N ARG A 845 0.51 7.00 2.97
CA ARG A 845 1.73 7.49 2.31
C ARG A 845 2.59 6.37 1.73
N GLN A 846 2.85 5.33 2.52
CA GLN A 846 3.62 4.15 2.09
C GLN A 846 2.98 3.42 0.91
N GLN A 847 1.65 3.31 0.89
CA GLN A 847 0.93 2.68 -0.22
C GLN A 847 1.08 3.47 -1.53
N PHE A 848 1.02 4.80 -1.45
CA PHE A 848 1.31 5.69 -2.58
C PHE A 848 2.75 5.50 -3.09
N ASP A 849 3.74 5.48 -2.20
CA ASP A 849 5.15 5.27 -2.58
C ASP A 849 5.40 3.88 -3.20
N LEU A 850 4.63 2.86 -2.80
CA LEU A 850 4.69 1.51 -3.39
C LEU A 850 4.08 1.45 -4.80
N VAL A 851 2.89 2.03 -5.04
CA VAL A 851 2.28 2.01 -6.39
C VAL A 851 3.05 2.88 -7.40
N GLN A 852 3.82 3.87 -6.93
CA GLN A 852 4.74 4.62 -7.79
C GLN A 852 6.04 3.87 -8.10
N ARG A 853 6.53 3.01 -7.18
CA ARG A 853 7.75 2.22 -7.40
C ARG A 853 7.52 0.96 -8.24
N TYR A 854 6.35 0.32 -8.08
CA TYR A 854 6.00 -0.93 -8.74
C TYR A 854 4.65 -0.79 -9.49
N PRO A 855 4.62 -0.01 -10.58
CA PRO A 855 3.39 0.24 -11.33
C PRO A 855 2.96 -0.96 -12.19
N ASP A 856 3.86 -1.89 -12.49
CA ASP A 856 3.76 -2.82 -13.64
C ASP A 856 2.62 -3.84 -13.51
N ILE A 857 2.34 -4.31 -12.29
CA ILE A 857 1.34 -5.35 -12.01
C ILE A 857 0.34 -4.83 -10.98
N LEU A 858 -0.94 -4.76 -11.37
CA LEU A 858 -2.05 -4.41 -10.49
C LEU A 858 -3.06 -5.58 -10.39
N LEU A 859 -3.08 -6.25 -9.25
CA LEU A 859 -4.14 -7.20 -8.90
C LEU A 859 -5.31 -6.45 -8.23
N ASN A 860 -6.52 -6.95 -8.42
CA ASN A 860 -7.74 -6.37 -7.86
C ASN A 860 -8.66 -7.44 -7.25
N ASP A 861 -8.96 -7.30 -5.96
CA ASP A 861 -9.91 -8.13 -5.23
C ASP A 861 -11.17 -7.32 -4.87
N ASN A 862 -12.35 -7.93 -5.02
CA ASN A 862 -13.65 -7.31 -4.79
C ASN A 862 -14.42 -8.10 -3.74
N THR A 863 -14.40 -7.62 -2.49
CA THR A 863 -14.98 -8.33 -1.36
C THR A 863 -16.49 -8.07 -1.22
N TYR A 864 -17.27 -8.80 -2.02
CA TYR A 864 -18.73 -8.75 -2.02
C TYR A 864 -19.35 -9.11 -0.66
N ASN A 865 -20.36 -8.37 -0.22
CA ASN A 865 -21.22 -8.65 0.95
C ASN A 865 -20.53 -8.91 2.32
N ARG A 866 -19.33 -8.37 2.59
CA ARG A 866 -18.60 -8.61 3.86
C ARG A 866 -18.73 -7.53 4.96
N ASN A 867 -19.39 -6.40 4.73
CA ASN A 867 -19.66 -5.41 5.79
C ASN A 867 -21.16 -5.20 6.07
N ASN A 868 -21.46 -4.72 7.27
CA ASN A 868 -22.83 -4.49 7.77
C ASN A 868 -23.59 -3.35 7.06
N SER A 869 -22.95 -2.68 6.09
CA SER A 869 -23.47 -1.52 5.38
C SER A 869 -23.86 -1.81 3.92
N ASN A 870 -23.56 -3.01 3.40
CA ASN A 870 -23.71 -3.41 1.99
C ASN A 870 -22.92 -2.54 0.98
N TYR A 871 -21.74 -2.04 1.36
CA TYR A 871 -20.81 -1.39 0.42
C TYR A 871 -19.66 -2.35 0.10
N PRO A 872 -19.51 -2.86 -1.13
CA PRO A 872 -18.32 -3.62 -1.52
C PRO A 872 -17.02 -2.85 -1.25
N LEU A 873 -16.02 -3.57 -0.72
CA LEU A 873 -14.65 -3.08 -0.57
C LEU A 873 -13.80 -3.70 -1.68
N ASN A 874 -13.33 -2.84 -2.58
CA ASN A 874 -12.36 -3.11 -3.62
C ASN A 874 -10.95 -2.86 -3.05
N ILE A 875 -10.03 -3.78 -3.32
CA ILE A 875 -8.65 -3.76 -2.83
C ILE A 875 -7.71 -3.86 -4.03
N SER A 876 -6.74 -2.94 -4.10
CA SER A 876 -5.61 -3.01 -5.02
C SER A 876 -4.43 -3.70 -4.34
N ILE A 877 -3.72 -4.53 -5.10
CA ILE A 877 -2.51 -5.22 -4.66
C ILE A 877 -1.48 -5.12 -5.79
N ILE A 878 -0.28 -4.62 -5.51
CA ILE A 878 0.87 -4.65 -6.43
C ILE A 878 1.83 -5.79 -6.06
N ILE A 879 2.78 -6.08 -6.94
CA ILE A 879 3.89 -7.01 -6.69
C ILE A 879 5.18 -6.19 -6.56
N ASP A 880 5.93 -6.36 -5.47
CA ASP A 880 7.25 -5.74 -5.34
C ASP A 880 8.37 -6.53 -6.03
N SER A 881 9.59 -5.98 -6.08
CA SER A 881 10.79 -6.60 -6.68
C SER A 881 11.19 -7.95 -6.07
N GLN A 882 10.52 -8.41 -5.01
CA GLN A 882 10.74 -9.70 -4.37
C GLN A 882 9.55 -10.66 -4.55
N GLY A 883 8.64 -10.35 -5.49
CA GLY A 883 7.46 -11.15 -5.79
C GLY A 883 6.34 -11.06 -4.75
N ARG A 884 6.44 -10.17 -3.75
CA ARG A 884 5.48 -10.11 -2.64
C ARG A 884 4.29 -9.22 -2.98
N SER A 885 3.10 -9.69 -2.63
CA SER A 885 1.86 -8.91 -2.69
C SER A 885 1.82 -7.76 -1.67
N ARG A 886 1.62 -6.52 -2.11
CA ARG A 886 1.44 -5.34 -1.23
C ARG A 886 0.17 -4.60 -1.58
N ASN A 887 -0.67 -4.27 -0.60
CA ASN A 887 -1.92 -3.52 -0.87
C ASN A 887 -1.60 -2.10 -1.34
N GLY A 888 -1.99 -1.72 -2.56
CA GLY A 888 -1.66 -0.43 -3.17
C GLY A 888 -2.67 0.69 -2.89
N TRP A 889 -3.96 0.37 -2.74
CA TRP A 889 -5.01 1.31 -2.32
C TRP A 889 -6.30 0.54 -1.97
N TYR A 890 -7.27 1.24 -1.36
CA TYR A 890 -8.58 0.70 -1.00
C TYR A 890 -9.71 1.58 -1.55
N ALA A 891 -10.85 0.98 -1.90
CA ALA A 891 -12.05 1.72 -2.27
C ALA A 891 -13.33 1.08 -1.76
N LEU A 892 -14.14 1.86 -1.03
CA LEU A 892 -15.46 1.48 -0.54
C LEU A 892 -16.53 2.10 -1.44
N GLN A 893 -17.32 1.28 -2.14
CA GLN A 893 -18.27 1.74 -3.18
C GLN A 893 -19.73 1.31 -2.91
N GLU A 894 -20.71 2.12 -3.33
CA GLU A 894 -22.14 1.77 -3.27
C GLU A 894 -22.50 0.69 -4.31
N ARG A 895 -21.77 0.64 -5.44
CA ARG A 895 -22.13 -0.14 -6.64
C ARG A 895 -20.91 -0.69 -7.37
N GLU A 896 -21.03 -1.93 -7.82
CA GLU A 896 -20.08 -2.57 -8.73
C GLU A 896 -20.49 -2.32 -10.20
N ASP A 897 -20.69 -1.04 -10.56
CA ASP A 897 -20.98 -0.63 -11.94
C ASP A 897 -19.72 -0.07 -12.64
N ALA A 898 -19.70 -0.12 -13.98
CA ALA A 898 -18.54 0.30 -14.75
C ALA A 898 -18.16 1.77 -14.50
N ALA A 899 -19.14 2.65 -14.24
CA ALA A 899 -18.87 4.06 -13.92
C ALA A 899 -18.23 4.25 -12.53
N SER A 900 -18.34 3.27 -11.64
CA SER A 900 -17.75 3.25 -10.30
C SER A 900 -16.34 2.69 -10.33
N PHE A 901 -16.13 1.53 -10.96
CA PHE A 901 -14.79 1.01 -11.25
C PHE A 901 -13.97 2.00 -12.11
N SER A 902 -14.56 2.61 -13.15
CA SER A 902 -13.86 3.57 -14.03
C SER A 902 -13.56 4.88 -13.32
N TRP A 903 -14.15 5.14 -12.14
CA TRP A 903 -13.71 6.24 -11.29
C TRP A 903 -12.55 5.79 -10.40
N ILE A 904 -12.66 4.63 -9.74
CA ILE A 904 -11.60 4.03 -8.92
C ILE A 904 -10.28 3.88 -9.68
N LEU A 905 -10.29 3.30 -10.88
CA LEU A 905 -9.08 3.09 -11.69
C LEU A 905 -8.45 4.39 -12.20
N ARG A 906 -9.19 5.50 -12.26
CA ARG A 906 -8.60 6.83 -12.56
C ARG A 906 -7.84 7.39 -11.36
N ASN A 907 -8.33 7.25 -10.13
CA ASN A 907 -7.57 7.64 -8.94
C ASN A 907 -6.25 6.86 -8.82
N HIS A 908 -6.22 5.61 -9.29
CA HIS A 908 -4.96 4.86 -9.41
C HIS A 908 -4.01 5.47 -10.45
N LEU A 909 -4.49 5.80 -11.65
CA LEU A 909 -3.69 6.52 -12.65
C LEU A 909 -3.17 7.87 -12.13
N ASP A 910 -4.00 8.63 -11.42
CA ASP A 910 -3.59 9.89 -10.81
C ASP A 910 -2.47 9.69 -9.77
N ALA A 911 -2.47 8.55 -9.05
CA ALA A 911 -1.39 8.17 -8.13
C ALA A 911 -0.10 7.75 -8.86
N THR A 912 -0.18 7.03 -9.97
CA THR A 912 0.97 6.60 -10.79
C THR A 912 1.44 7.64 -11.81
N GLY A 913 0.99 8.90 -11.70
CA GLY A 913 1.41 9.99 -12.60
C GLY A 913 0.89 9.83 -14.04
N GLY A 914 -0.17 9.05 -14.24
CA GLY A 914 -0.78 8.73 -15.54
C GLY A 914 -0.29 7.42 -16.16
N ILE A 915 0.65 6.72 -15.54
CA ILE A 915 1.22 5.46 -16.04
C ILE A 915 0.23 4.31 -15.75
N PRO A 916 -0.33 3.62 -16.76
CA PRO A 916 -1.14 2.43 -16.52
C PRO A 916 -0.25 1.22 -16.21
N PRO A 917 -0.70 0.27 -15.36
CA PRO A 917 -0.04 -1.02 -15.21
C PRO A 917 0.11 -1.76 -16.55
N GLU A 918 1.14 -2.57 -16.69
CA GLU A 918 1.29 -3.48 -17.85
C GLU A 918 0.33 -4.66 -17.76
N VAL A 919 0.10 -5.19 -16.54
CA VAL A 919 -0.78 -6.34 -16.28
C VAL A 919 -1.82 -6.00 -15.21
N PHE A 920 -3.09 -6.34 -15.47
CA PHE A 920 -4.19 -6.21 -14.51
C PHE A 920 -4.77 -7.59 -14.25
N THR A 921 -4.86 -7.99 -12.99
CA THR A 921 -5.49 -9.27 -12.62
C THR A 921 -6.75 -9.01 -11.82
N SER A 922 -7.88 -9.58 -12.23
CA SER A 922 -9.11 -9.55 -11.42
C SER A 922 -9.93 -10.81 -11.53
N ASP A 923 -11.03 -10.88 -10.77
CA ASP A 923 -12.12 -11.79 -11.08
C ASP A 923 -12.77 -11.45 -12.45
N ARG A 924 -13.68 -12.31 -12.92
CA ARG A 924 -14.33 -12.14 -14.23
C ARG A 924 -15.56 -11.20 -14.16
N HIS A 925 -15.50 -10.15 -13.35
CA HIS A 925 -16.65 -9.27 -13.13
C HIS A 925 -16.93 -8.36 -14.34
N ALA A 926 -18.13 -8.45 -14.92
CA ALA A 926 -18.44 -7.84 -16.21
C ALA A 926 -18.31 -6.30 -16.22
N SER A 927 -18.73 -5.63 -15.14
CA SER A 927 -18.55 -4.18 -14.99
C SER A 927 -17.07 -3.77 -14.87
N LEU A 928 -16.23 -4.63 -14.28
CA LEU A 928 -14.81 -4.36 -14.10
C LEU A 928 -14.04 -4.59 -15.41
N ILE A 929 -14.31 -5.68 -16.14
CA ILE A 929 -13.78 -5.92 -17.50
C ILE A 929 -14.11 -4.73 -18.42
N LYS A 930 -15.37 -4.27 -18.41
CA LYS A 930 -15.76 -3.07 -19.14
C LYS A 930 -14.98 -1.85 -18.68
N SER A 931 -14.86 -1.63 -17.38
CA SER A 931 -14.14 -0.48 -16.83
C SER A 931 -12.65 -0.46 -17.19
N VAL A 932 -11.97 -1.60 -17.15
CA VAL A 932 -10.60 -1.78 -17.62
C VAL A 932 -10.51 -1.38 -19.09
N SER A 933 -11.44 -1.83 -19.94
CA SER A 933 -11.49 -1.42 -21.36
C SER A 933 -11.82 0.06 -21.60
N GLU A 934 -12.33 0.79 -20.59
CA GLU A 934 -12.61 2.24 -20.67
C GLU A 934 -11.48 3.12 -20.08
N THR A 935 -10.69 2.59 -19.14
CA THR A 935 -9.74 3.40 -18.33
C THR A 935 -8.30 2.89 -18.34
N LEU A 936 -8.11 1.57 -18.29
CA LEU A 936 -6.82 0.91 -18.43
C LEU A 936 -6.68 0.07 -19.74
N PRO A 937 -7.19 0.46 -20.93
CA PRO A 937 -7.31 -0.50 -22.04
C PRO A 937 -5.98 -1.02 -22.64
N LEU A 938 -4.84 -0.52 -22.17
CA LEU A 938 -3.48 -0.98 -22.53
C LEU A 938 -3.02 -2.17 -21.70
N THR A 939 -3.50 -2.20 -20.47
CA THR A 939 -3.12 -3.16 -19.48
C THR A 939 -3.65 -4.53 -19.89
N TRP A 940 -2.77 -5.52 -19.92
CA TRP A 940 -3.13 -6.90 -20.23
C TRP A 940 -4.00 -7.45 -19.11
N HIS A 941 -5.31 -7.54 -19.35
CA HIS A 941 -6.26 -8.06 -18.38
C HIS A 941 -6.22 -9.59 -18.37
N ILE A 942 -5.63 -10.16 -17.32
CA ILE A 942 -5.65 -11.59 -17.02
C ILE A 942 -6.64 -11.90 -15.89
N PHE A 943 -7.13 -13.14 -15.84
CA PHE A 943 -8.10 -13.55 -14.83
C PHE A 943 -7.40 -14.24 -13.65
N CYS A 944 -7.84 -13.90 -12.43
CA CYS A 944 -7.32 -14.44 -11.18
C CYS A 944 -7.19 -15.97 -11.22
N LEU A 945 -5.96 -16.47 -11.04
CA LEU A 945 -5.61 -17.90 -11.17
C LEU A 945 -6.45 -18.80 -10.24
N GLN A 946 -6.77 -18.33 -9.03
CA GLN A 946 -7.63 -19.07 -8.10
C GLN A 946 -9.07 -19.23 -8.62
N HIS A 947 -9.63 -18.19 -9.24
CA HIS A 947 -10.95 -18.25 -9.88
C HIS A 947 -10.91 -19.10 -11.16
N LEU A 948 -9.82 -19.05 -11.93
CA LEU A 948 -9.61 -19.89 -13.11
C LEU A 948 -9.53 -21.38 -12.72
N GLY A 949 -8.69 -21.74 -11.75
CA GLY A 949 -8.56 -23.10 -11.21
C GLY A 949 -9.83 -23.61 -10.50
N GLY A 950 -10.61 -22.71 -9.90
CA GLY A 950 -11.96 -22.97 -9.40
C GLY A 950 -12.90 -23.38 -10.52
N ASN A 951 -13.04 -22.55 -11.56
CA ASN A 951 -13.87 -22.86 -12.73
C ASN A 951 -13.45 -24.18 -13.41
N ILE A 952 -12.15 -24.43 -13.55
CA ILE A 952 -11.60 -25.70 -14.07
C ILE A 952 -12.04 -26.87 -13.18
N SER A 953 -11.95 -26.74 -11.86
CA SER A 953 -12.35 -27.80 -10.92
C SER A 953 -13.85 -28.05 -10.92
N ASP A 954 -14.69 -27.02 -11.00
CA ASP A 954 -16.15 -27.14 -10.90
C ASP A 954 -16.79 -27.64 -12.21
N HIS A 955 -16.22 -27.28 -13.36
CA HIS A 955 -16.74 -27.64 -14.68
C HIS A 955 -16.02 -28.86 -15.30
N ALA A 956 -14.68 -28.90 -15.32
CA ALA A 956 -13.94 -29.95 -16.03
C ALA A 956 -13.78 -31.24 -15.22
N ARG A 957 -13.64 -31.19 -13.89
CA ARG A 957 -13.38 -32.40 -13.06
C ARG A 957 -14.43 -33.49 -13.21
N ARG A 958 -15.71 -33.13 -13.30
CA ARG A 958 -16.81 -34.10 -13.48
C ARG A 958 -16.78 -34.75 -14.87
N VAL A 959 -16.26 -34.05 -15.87
CA VAL A 959 -16.20 -34.51 -17.27
C VAL A 959 -14.96 -35.37 -17.53
N LEU A 960 -13.81 -34.98 -16.96
CA LEU A 960 -12.51 -35.62 -17.21
C LEU A 960 -12.19 -36.77 -16.25
N GLY A 961 -12.83 -36.85 -15.07
CA GLY A 961 -12.69 -37.99 -14.16
C GLY A 961 -11.24 -38.21 -13.70
N SER A 962 -10.65 -39.35 -14.09
CA SER A 962 -9.23 -39.69 -13.85
C SER A 962 -8.26 -38.70 -14.50
N ASP A 963 -8.62 -38.24 -15.69
CA ASP A 963 -7.71 -37.54 -16.61
C ASP A 963 -7.61 -36.04 -16.24
N PHE A 964 -8.46 -35.59 -15.31
CA PHE A 964 -8.45 -34.24 -14.74
C PHE A 964 -7.08 -33.86 -14.17
N THR A 965 -6.35 -34.79 -13.56
CA THR A 965 -5.02 -34.52 -13.00
C THR A 965 -4.03 -34.15 -14.10
N ASN A 966 -3.93 -34.99 -15.14
CA ASN A 966 -3.03 -34.77 -16.27
C ASN A 966 -3.42 -33.49 -17.02
N PHE A 967 -4.71 -33.33 -17.35
CA PHE A 967 -5.23 -32.10 -17.95
C PHE A 967 -4.89 -30.84 -17.14
N THR A 968 -4.94 -30.90 -15.81
CA THR A 968 -4.61 -29.75 -14.95
C THR A 968 -3.11 -29.44 -14.99
N GLN A 969 -2.25 -30.46 -15.08
CA GLN A 969 -0.81 -30.26 -15.29
C GLN A 969 -0.52 -29.67 -16.68
N ASP A 970 -1.08 -30.26 -17.74
CA ASP A 970 -0.93 -29.79 -19.12
C ASP A 970 -1.45 -28.35 -19.29
N PHE A 971 -2.57 -28.02 -18.65
CA PHE A 971 -3.16 -26.68 -18.66
C PHE A 971 -2.22 -25.65 -18.02
N TRP A 972 -1.73 -25.89 -16.80
CA TRP A 972 -0.81 -24.96 -16.12
C TRP A 972 0.62 -24.98 -16.66
N ALA A 973 0.99 -25.95 -17.49
CA ALA A 973 2.23 -25.95 -18.27
C ALA A 973 2.09 -25.18 -19.61
N THR A 974 0.86 -24.83 -20.01
CA THR A 974 0.54 -24.12 -21.26
C THR A 974 0.05 -22.68 -21.04
N TYR A 975 -0.44 -22.36 -19.84
CA TYR A 975 -1.03 -21.08 -19.44
C TYR A 975 -0.01 -20.16 -18.74
#